data_AF-A0A957IQB0-F1
#
_entry.id   AF-A0A957IQB0-F1
#
_cell.length_a   1.000
_cell.length_b   1.000
_cell.length_c   1.000
_cell.angle_alpha   90.00
_cell.angle_beta   90.00
_cell.angle_gamma   90.00
#
_symmetry.space_group_name_H-M   'P 1'
#
loop_
_entity.id
_entity.type
_entity.pdbx_description
1 polymer ?
#
loop_
_entity_poly.entity_id
_entity_poly.type
_entity_poly.pdbx_seq_one_letter_code
_entity_poly.pdbx_strand_id
1 'polypeptide(L)'
;MSTIAVKSVVRHDAARGGLVYPFLSGGWEIRSFSVSEELPESSPTLRWVKDDKVMDLHTGQSTEEFLAGAGLQLHMERGASVLSKRLSRIMRPYRYFAFFQPHEIALAQGGSEMDAGVWDGAALISRQLVSRLLNGSHSCRQRRQLEAANRVEFTLLHEGGQEKGHALVVDWLSSDMLLPPGGTKTEITLEGRVFVGLQPVRSADDMRLDVQSLVNLYPFFQPEHLLAWMQMESALFLDSIRSGKIDQLLARLGRFETEAELEAIQRWWLGEYLASGGSLMWFAGTIKAMARQHLLRLQQGQNNLRFPVPGGHYYLFPAEIGERRVEPGQVELDPASATAWVSTEDWQDYMVNVLGGCDGDDAVWVFPFRDYDGVEKVLLWRSPNQVGEYVILRPTAKSHVIQWQTVFGNASFPTMDSRDLPPRIDTVRHAYGTLERFPSLPYSPAPLLPCPSAPLPLCAAMQPAIEQARINRGALGAYCNMLMLTKALYGKLPHHLPARLEDVIDGAVKSTRDLSPVLGWVGFAAGRVVEQGKPIPASLFRRIEANLTDKQKAQLIPTTNHWLDVLQTAVSHHITTYEAEIAALSAEAAPPAAVIEHGYKWAAQGQQLRRIFQQGIAQKRPFSDIATDCTAYLAGWNDDNARWILLGSLADAIHRGGSDAAAWQQGLAPKTISALRAIGVIGEPVWTRVGALLWVEENVPTVVPLQINGIWFNWLKCQGYHFSSMASVPQALREKAKAKVSELANGRFLGQVLTTQVTDGERITTYTANGNLFGFVQRGQELVAAASHRWSIQSAIANDGNLFIIAAAA
;
A
#
# COMPACT_ATOMS: atom_id res chain seq x y z
N MET A 1 6.51 13.89 -37.45
CA MET A 1 7.34 12.98 -36.64
C MET A 1 6.66 12.82 -35.29
N SER A 2 6.00 11.69 -35.07
CA SER A 2 5.39 11.35 -33.79
C SER A 2 6.50 11.12 -32.77
N THR A 3 6.52 11.85 -31.66
CA THR A 3 7.48 11.66 -30.58
C THR A 3 7.24 10.29 -29.94
N ILE A 4 8.16 9.34 -30.11
CA ILE A 4 8.11 8.04 -29.43
C ILE A 4 8.16 8.31 -27.92
N ALA A 5 7.10 7.95 -27.21
CA ALA A 5 6.95 8.26 -25.79
C ALA A 5 7.67 7.20 -24.93
N VAL A 6 8.85 7.55 -24.42
CA VAL A 6 9.54 6.70 -23.43
C VAL A 6 8.68 6.62 -22.15
N LYS A 7 8.26 5.41 -21.75
CA LYS A 7 7.41 5.22 -20.56
C LYS A 7 8.15 5.48 -19.25
N SER A 8 9.40 5.03 -19.17
CA SER A 8 10.28 5.29 -18.02
C SER A 8 11.75 5.22 -18.41
N VAL A 9 12.57 6.00 -17.72
CA VAL A 9 14.04 5.99 -17.82
C VAL A 9 14.62 5.78 -16.44
N VAL A 10 15.55 4.83 -16.32
CA VAL A 10 16.26 4.50 -15.09
C VAL A 10 17.75 4.74 -15.33
N ARG A 11 18.37 5.67 -14.61
CA ARG A 11 19.77 6.11 -14.82
C ARG A 11 20.69 5.78 -13.65
N HIS A 12 21.99 5.62 -13.92
CA HIS A 12 23.01 5.27 -12.91
C HIS A 12 23.02 6.17 -11.66
N ASP A 13 22.66 7.43 -11.80
CA ASP A 13 22.63 8.47 -10.75
C ASP A 13 21.29 8.55 -10.01
N ALA A 14 20.29 7.76 -10.41
CA ALA A 14 19.01 7.73 -9.72
C ALA A 14 19.17 7.17 -8.30
N ALA A 15 18.66 7.91 -7.30
CA ALA A 15 18.51 7.40 -5.94
C ALA A 15 17.54 6.20 -5.94
N ARG A 16 17.97 5.08 -5.34
CA ARG A 16 17.18 3.84 -5.29
C ARG A 16 17.18 3.18 -3.92
N GLY A 17 17.52 3.93 -2.88
CA GLY A 17 17.54 3.41 -1.53
C GLY A 17 18.43 2.16 -1.37
N GLY A 18 19.71 2.28 -1.70
CA GLY A 18 20.68 1.17 -1.56
C GLY A 18 20.51 -0.01 -2.53
N LEU A 19 19.57 0.05 -3.47
CA LEU A 19 19.45 -0.92 -4.56
C LEU A 19 20.45 -0.61 -5.69
N VAL A 20 21.23 -1.61 -6.11
CA VAL A 20 22.31 -1.48 -7.10
C VAL A 20 22.11 -2.50 -8.22
N TYR A 21 22.51 -2.18 -9.44
CA TYR A 21 22.50 -3.13 -10.57
C TYR A 21 23.88 -3.80 -10.64
N PRO A 22 24.04 -5.06 -10.19
CA PRO A 22 25.36 -5.65 -9.93
C PRO A 22 26.27 -5.78 -11.16
N PHE A 23 25.65 -5.89 -12.35
CA PHE A 23 26.34 -6.07 -13.62
C PHE A 23 26.57 -4.77 -14.38
N LEU A 24 26.11 -3.63 -13.85
CA LEU A 24 26.22 -2.33 -14.52
C LEU A 24 27.22 -1.44 -13.79
N SER A 25 28.22 -0.94 -14.52
CA SER A 25 29.21 0.01 -14.03
C SER A 25 29.28 1.23 -14.96
N GLY A 26 29.80 2.35 -14.47
CA GLY A 26 29.92 3.59 -15.25
C GLY A 26 28.58 4.30 -15.52
N GLY A 27 28.55 5.13 -16.57
CA GLY A 27 27.36 5.87 -16.99
C GLY A 27 26.43 4.99 -17.81
N TRP A 28 25.30 4.59 -17.24
CA TRP A 28 24.31 3.76 -17.92
C TRP A 28 22.88 4.28 -17.74
N GLU A 29 22.01 3.89 -18.67
CA GLU A 29 20.57 4.11 -18.59
C GLU A 29 19.79 2.90 -19.14
N ILE A 30 18.64 2.63 -18.54
CA ILE A 30 17.66 1.65 -19.03
C ILE A 30 16.40 2.41 -19.43
N ARG A 31 15.99 2.28 -20.69
CA ARG A 31 14.77 2.87 -21.25
C ARG A 31 13.71 1.79 -21.41
N SER A 32 12.47 2.13 -21.10
CA SER A 32 11.32 1.24 -21.25
C SER A 32 10.32 1.77 -22.27
N PHE A 33 9.93 0.91 -23.21
CA PHE A 33 8.98 1.18 -24.29
C PHE A 33 7.81 0.20 -24.21
N SER A 34 6.64 0.61 -24.68
CA SER A 34 5.54 -0.34 -24.90
C SER A 34 5.88 -1.29 -26.04
N VAL A 35 5.52 -2.58 -25.96
CA VAL A 35 5.66 -3.52 -27.10
C VAL A 35 4.80 -3.12 -28.33
N SER A 36 3.92 -2.14 -28.18
CA SER A 36 3.06 -1.60 -29.24
C SER A 36 3.59 -0.35 -29.92
N GLU A 37 4.66 0.24 -29.41
CA GLU A 37 5.26 1.44 -29.97
C GLU A 37 6.34 1.05 -30.98
N GLU A 38 6.53 1.89 -32.00
CA GLU A 38 7.73 1.78 -32.83
C GLU A 38 8.96 2.04 -31.97
N LEU A 39 9.92 1.12 -32.01
CA LEU A 39 11.15 1.25 -31.26
C LEU A 39 12.04 2.31 -31.92
N PRO A 40 12.75 3.14 -31.14
CA PRO A 40 13.68 4.10 -31.70
C PRO A 40 14.81 3.40 -32.46
N GLU A 41 15.32 4.05 -33.52
CA GLU A 41 16.46 3.57 -34.33
C GLU A 41 17.79 3.54 -33.56
N SER A 42 17.81 3.92 -32.29
CA SER A 42 18.99 3.81 -31.44
C SER A 42 19.44 2.35 -31.32
N SER A 43 20.75 2.10 -31.37
CA SER A 43 21.35 0.80 -31.08
C SER A 43 21.64 0.66 -29.58
N PRO A 44 20.77 0.00 -28.78
CA PRO A 44 21.08 -0.26 -27.38
C PRO A 44 22.19 -1.29 -27.24
N THR A 45 22.88 -1.27 -26.11
CA THR A 45 23.88 -2.26 -25.71
C THR A 45 23.23 -3.62 -25.47
N LEU A 46 22.05 -3.67 -24.84
CA LEU A 46 21.23 -4.88 -24.72
C LEU A 46 19.75 -4.53 -24.87
N ARG A 47 18.99 -5.48 -25.40
CA ARG A 47 17.53 -5.42 -25.49
C ARG A 47 16.92 -6.70 -24.93
N TRP A 48 15.82 -6.59 -24.19
CA TRP A 48 15.02 -7.73 -23.77
C TRP A 48 13.57 -7.34 -23.57
N VAL A 49 12.68 -8.34 -23.52
CA VAL A 49 11.26 -8.13 -23.20
C VAL A 49 11.01 -8.42 -21.72
N LYS A 50 10.26 -7.55 -21.06
CA LYS A 50 9.77 -7.74 -19.70
C LYS A 50 8.30 -7.32 -19.65
N ASP A 51 7.42 -8.27 -19.34
CA ASP A 51 5.97 -8.06 -19.30
C ASP A 51 5.47 -7.52 -20.67
N ASP A 52 4.77 -6.39 -20.69
CA ASP A 52 4.29 -5.71 -21.90
C ASP A 52 5.26 -4.64 -22.43
N LYS A 53 6.54 -4.74 -22.05
CA LYS A 53 7.55 -3.71 -22.32
C LYS A 53 8.82 -4.26 -22.97
N VAL A 54 9.38 -3.45 -23.86
CA VAL A 54 10.75 -3.61 -24.35
C VAL A 54 11.68 -2.78 -23.48
N MET A 55 12.76 -3.40 -23.04
CA MET A 55 13.77 -2.80 -22.17
C MET A 55 15.07 -2.66 -22.95
N ASP A 56 15.57 -1.42 -23.05
CA ASP A 56 16.82 -1.09 -23.74
C ASP A 56 17.84 -0.59 -22.73
N LEU A 57 18.98 -1.26 -22.63
CA LEU A 57 20.13 -0.83 -21.84
C LEU A 57 21.10 -0.07 -22.75
N HIS A 58 21.54 1.10 -22.30
CA HIS A 58 22.61 1.88 -22.92
C HIS A 58 23.73 2.09 -21.90
N THR A 59 24.95 1.64 -22.23
CA THR A 59 26.16 1.81 -21.39
C THR A 59 27.24 2.66 -22.06
N GLY A 60 27.04 3.03 -23.33
CA GLY A 60 28.07 3.65 -24.18
C GLY A 60 29.08 2.64 -24.76
N GLN A 61 28.98 1.36 -24.40
CA GLN A 61 29.79 0.26 -24.92
C GLN A 61 29.02 -0.54 -25.98
N SER A 62 29.75 -1.28 -26.82
CA SER A 62 29.16 -2.31 -27.68
C SER A 62 28.59 -3.48 -26.84
N THR A 63 27.74 -4.30 -27.46
CA THR A 63 27.19 -5.52 -26.80
C THR A 63 28.32 -6.43 -26.35
N GLU A 64 29.31 -6.64 -27.21
CA GLU A 64 30.44 -7.54 -27.02
C GLU A 64 31.35 -7.04 -25.91
N GLU A 65 31.68 -5.75 -25.90
CA GLU A 65 32.47 -5.11 -24.84
C GLU A 65 31.77 -5.22 -23.49
N PHE A 66 30.46 -4.97 -23.46
CA PHE A 66 29.67 -5.07 -22.24
C PHE A 66 29.62 -6.50 -21.72
N LEU A 67 29.30 -7.49 -22.57
CA LEU A 67 29.21 -8.90 -22.17
C LEU A 67 30.56 -9.42 -21.69
N ALA A 68 31.66 -9.11 -22.39
CA ALA A 68 33.01 -9.47 -21.97
C ALA A 68 33.39 -8.81 -20.64
N GLY A 69 33.10 -7.50 -20.47
CA GLY A 69 33.37 -6.79 -19.22
C GLY A 69 32.51 -7.28 -18.04
N ALA A 70 31.28 -7.72 -18.30
CA ALA A 70 30.39 -8.29 -17.30
C ALA A 70 30.66 -9.79 -17.04
N GLY A 71 31.45 -10.46 -17.89
CA GLY A 71 31.68 -11.91 -17.86
C GLY A 71 30.43 -12.73 -18.21
N LEU A 72 29.47 -12.15 -18.93
CA LEU A 72 28.20 -12.79 -19.26
C LEU A 72 28.28 -13.48 -20.62
N GLN A 73 27.78 -14.70 -20.71
CA GLN A 73 27.50 -15.36 -22.00
C GLN A 73 26.02 -15.64 -22.13
N LEU A 74 25.50 -15.48 -23.34
CA LEU A 74 24.08 -15.60 -23.65
C LEU A 74 23.87 -16.72 -24.66
N HIS A 75 22.90 -17.59 -24.36
CA HIS A 75 22.53 -18.72 -25.20
C HIS A 75 21.06 -18.62 -25.61
N MET A 76 20.80 -18.84 -26.90
CA MET A 76 19.47 -18.71 -27.51
C MET A 76 18.82 -20.06 -27.84
N GLU A 77 19.34 -21.16 -27.31
CA GLU A 77 18.84 -22.52 -27.55
C GLU A 77 17.34 -22.66 -27.20
N ARG A 78 16.85 -21.93 -26.20
CA ARG A 78 15.42 -21.94 -25.84
C ARG A 78 14.62 -20.75 -26.38
N GLY A 79 15.25 -19.94 -27.24
CA GLY A 79 14.65 -18.80 -27.91
C GLY A 79 14.70 -17.47 -27.14
N ALA A 80 14.40 -16.39 -27.86
CA ALA A 80 14.51 -15.00 -27.39
C ALA A 80 13.65 -14.68 -26.17
N SER A 81 12.45 -15.27 -26.07
CA SER A 81 11.53 -15.03 -24.95
C SER A 81 12.08 -15.61 -23.65
N VAL A 82 12.67 -16.81 -23.70
CA VAL A 82 13.28 -17.45 -22.53
C VAL A 82 14.55 -16.69 -22.12
N LEU A 83 15.40 -16.30 -23.08
CA LEU A 83 16.56 -15.47 -22.79
C LEU A 83 16.16 -14.12 -22.16
N SER A 84 15.13 -13.46 -22.69
CA SER A 84 14.61 -12.19 -22.14
C SER A 84 14.20 -12.31 -20.68
N LYS A 85 13.56 -13.42 -20.31
CA LYS A 85 13.21 -13.73 -18.92
C LYS A 85 14.45 -13.86 -18.03
N ARG A 86 15.49 -14.56 -18.50
CA ARG A 86 16.76 -14.69 -17.74
C ARG A 86 17.50 -13.38 -17.61
N LEU A 87 17.52 -12.56 -18.68
CA LEU A 87 18.14 -11.23 -18.69
C LEU A 87 17.42 -10.32 -17.68
N SER A 88 16.09 -10.29 -17.71
CA SER A 88 15.27 -9.53 -16.75
C SER A 88 15.61 -9.84 -15.29
N ARG A 89 15.98 -11.10 -14.99
CA ARG A 89 16.36 -11.54 -13.64
C ARG A 89 17.71 -10.97 -13.19
N ILE A 90 18.72 -10.87 -14.06
CA ILE A 90 20.05 -10.35 -13.70
C ILE A 90 20.17 -8.84 -13.88
N MET A 91 19.37 -8.26 -14.78
CA MET A 91 19.28 -6.82 -15.04
C MET A 91 18.25 -6.12 -14.15
N ARG A 92 17.95 -6.69 -12.98
CA ARG A 92 17.18 -6.03 -11.91
C ARG A 92 18.13 -5.50 -10.84
N PRO A 93 17.74 -4.50 -10.05
CA PRO A 93 18.54 -4.09 -8.92
C PRO A 93 18.49 -5.12 -7.78
N TYR A 94 19.60 -5.25 -7.06
CA TYR A 94 19.75 -6.07 -5.86
C TYR A 94 20.23 -5.21 -4.69
N ARG A 95 19.82 -5.61 -3.48
CA ARG A 95 20.31 -5.02 -2.23
C ARG A 95 21.40 -5.86 -1.61
N TYR A 96 21.13 -7.15 -1.48
CA TYR A 96 22.06 -8.12 -0.93
C TYR A 96 22.60 -8.95 -2.08
N PHE A 97 23.85 -8.71 -2.44
CA PHE A 97 24.52 -9.51 -3.46
C PHE A 97 26.03 -9.54 -3.24
N ALA A 98 26.68 -10.54 -3.83
CA ALA A 98 28.12 -10.63 -3.90
C ALA A 98 28.55 -11.38 -5.16
N PHE A 99 29.79 -11.13 -5.57
CA PHE A 99 30.51 -11.96 -6.53
C PHE A 99 31.57 -12.76 -5.77
N PHE A 100 31.64 -14.06 -6.04
CA PHE A 100 32.60 -14.98 -5.46
C PHE A 100 33.45 -15.59 -6.57
N GLN A 101 34.69 -15.94 -6.25
CA GLN A 101 35.42 -16.88 -7.08
C GLN A 101 34.78 -18.27 -6.95
N PRO A 102 34.83 -19.14 -7.99
CA PRO A 102 34.18 -20.45 -7.93
C PRO A 102 34.64 -21.31 -6.74
N HIS A 103 35.91 -21.19 -6.32
CA HIS A 103 36.45 -21.93 -5.17
C HIS A 103 36.07 -21.33 -3.81
N GLU A 104 35.51 -20.11 -3.77
CA GLU A 104 35.07 -19.45 -2.54
C GLU A 104 33.63 -19.84 -2.17
N ILE A 105 32.91 -20.55 -3.03
CA ILE A 105 31.51 -20.94 -2.79
C ILE A 105 31.31 -22.42 -3.08
N ALA A 106 30.81 -23.15 -2.09
CA ALA A 106 30.50 -24.57 -2.22
C ALA A 106 29.05 -24.76 -2.64
N LEU A 107 28.82 -25.14 -3.89
CA LEU A 107 27.49 -25.46 -4.42
C LEU A 107 27.30 -26.96 -4.45
N ALA A 108 26.29 -27.48 -3.73
CA ALA A 108 25.86 -28.87 -3.83
C ALA A 108 24.60 -28.96 -4.70
N GLN A 109 24.55 -29.98 -5.54
CA GLN A 109 23.37 -30.36 -6.31
C GLN A 109 22.74 -31.58 -5.65
N GLY A 110 21.41 -31.61 -5.58
CA GLY A 110 20.68 -32.76 -5.05
C GLY A 110 20.99 -34.05 -5.80
N GLY A 111 21.15 -35.15 -5.05
CA GLY A 111 21.30 -36.48 -5.63
C GLY A 111 19.98 -37.04 -6.17
N SER A 112 20.00 -38.25 -6.73
CA SER A 112 18.81 -38.95 -7.24
C SER A 112 17.75 -39.26 -6.17
N GLU A 113 18.10 -39.14 -4.89
CA GLU A 113 17.20 -39.33 -3.75
C GLU A 113 16.32 -38.10 -3.47
N MET A 114 16.66 -36.92 -4.00
CA MET A 114 15.82 -35.73 -3.90
C MET A 114 14.76 -35.73 -5.00
N ASP A 115 13.49 -35.81 -4.60
CA ASP A 115 12.37 -35.72 -5.54
C ASP A 115 12.29 -34.30 -6.14
N ALA A 116 12.51 -34.20 -7.44
CA ALA A 116 12.47 -32.93 -8.17
C ALA A 116 11.11 -32.21 -8.06
N GLY A 117 9.99 -32.94 -7.91
CA GLY A 117 8.66 -32.34 -7.74
C GLY A 117 8.41 -31.78 -6.34
N VAL A 118 9.06 -32.32 -5.31
CA VAL A 118 9.03 -31.78 -3.95
C VAL A 118 9.89 -30.52 -3.86
N TRP A 119 11.04 -30.53 -4.53
CA TRP A 119 12.05 -29.47 -4.45
C TRP A 119 11.91 -28.38 -5.53
N ASP A 120 10.89 -28.43 -6.39
CA ASP A 120 10.69 -27.40 -7.42
C ASP A 120 10.48 -26.02 -6.78
N GLY A 121 11.24 -25.03 -7.23
CA GLY A 121 11.28 -23.68 -6.65
C GLY A 121 11.93 -23.57 -5.26
N ALA A 122 12.46 -24.67 -4.69
CA ALA A 122 13.00 -24.72 -3.33
C ALA A 122 14.50 -25.06 -3.29
N ALA A 123 15.20 -24.53 -2.28
CA ALA A 123 16.62 -24.78 -2.02
C ALA A 123 16.95 -24.63 -0.53
N LEU A 124 18.18 -24.98 -0.14
CA LEU A 124 18.75 -24.61 1.16
C LEU A 124 19.96 -23.69 0.96
N ILE A 125 20.14 -22.76 1.89
CA ILE A 125 21.31 -21.87 1.95
C ILE A 125 21.88 -21.85 3.37
N SER A 126 23.19 -21.89 3.49
CA SER A 126 23.84 -21.81 4.80
C SER A 126 23.74 -20.40 5.37
N ARG A 127 23.54 -20.29 6.69
CA ARG A 127 23.62 -18.99 7.39
C ARG A 127 25.01 -18.36 7.26
N GLN A 128 26.04 -19.17 7.05
CA GLN A 128 27.41 -18.70 6.79
C GLN A 128 27.48 -17.91 5.46
N LEU A 129 26.90 -18.42 4.37
CA LEU A 129 26.86 -17.70 3.10
C LEU A 129 26.09 -16.38 3.26
N VAL A 130 24.92 -16.42 3.91
CA VAL A 130 24.12 -15.22 4.20
C VAL A 130 24.95 -14.16 4.95
N SER A 131 25.73 -14.58 5.95
CA SER A 131 26.60 -13.69 6.73
C SER A 131 27.73 -13.10 5.89
N ARG A 132 28.30 -13.84 4.93
CA ARG A 132 29.35 -13.34 4.03
C ARG A 132 28.86 -12.21 3.12
N LEU A 133 27.60 -12.22 2.70
CA LEU A 133 27.00 -11.14 1.91
C LEU A 133 26.86 -9.81 2.70
N LEU A 134 27.02 -9.85 4.02
CA LEU A 134 26.91 -8.67 4.90
C LEU A 134 28.23 -7.93 5.12
N ASN A 135 29.35 -8.46 4.62
CA ASN A 135 30.67 -7.85 4.74
C ASN A 135 30.81 -6.50 3.98
N GLY A 136 29.79 -6.10 3.21
CA GLY A 136 29.73 -4.80 2.52
C GLY A 136 29.23 -3.63 3.37
N SER A 137 29.14 -2.47 2.72
CA SER A 137 28.59 -1.22 3.27
C SER A 137 27.06 -1.27 3.40
N HIS A 138 26.58 -2.07 4.36
CA HIS A 138 25.17 -2.15 4.74
C HIS A 138 24.91 -1.36 6.02
N SER A 139 23.76 -0.69 6.09
CA SER A 139 23.28 -0.09 7.35
C SER A 139 23.01 -1.18 8.41
N CYS A 140 23.02 -0.80 9.69
CA CYS A 140 22.69 -1.72 10.79
C CYS A 140 21.32 -2.39 10.61
N ARG A 141 20.34 -1.69 10.01
CA ARG A 141 19.00 -2.23 9.75
C ARG A 141 19.03 -3.31 8.66
N GLN A 142 19.77 -3.07 7.58
CA GLN A 142 19.92 -4.02 6.48
C GLN A 142 20.63 -5.30 6.94
N ARG A 143 21.69 -5.17 7.74
CA ARG A 143 22.37 -6.32 8.34
C ARG A 143 21.41 -7.19 9.16
N ARG A 144 20.71 -6.60 10.12
CA ARG A 144 19.71 -7.31 10.94
C ARG A 144 18.61 -7.97 10.11
N GLN A 145 18.13 -7.29 9.05
CA GLN A 145 17.08 -7.83 8.21
C GLN A 145 17.51 -9.13 7.52
N LEU A 146 18.74 -9.19 7.02
CA LEU A 146 19.24 -10.39 6.35
C LEU A 146 19.72 -11.44 7.37
N GLU A 147 20.37 -11.05 8.47
CA GLU A 147 20.80 -11.97 9.55
C GLU A 147 19.64 -12.74 10.17
N ALA A 148 18.50 -12.05 10.37
CA ALA A 148 17.30 -12.64 10.93
C ALA A 148 16.41 -13.37 9.90
N ALA A 149 16.78 -13.36 8.62
CA ALA A 149 16.00 -14.06 7.60
C ALA A 149 16.18 -15.57 7.74
N ASN A 150 15.07 -16.30 7.83
CA ASN A 150 15.07 -17.77 7.75
C ASN A 150 14.65 -18.29 6.37
N ARG A 151 14.23 -17.39 5.48
CA ARG A 151 13.93 -17.68 4.07
C ARG A 151 14.33 -16.50 3.20
N VAL A 152 14.92 -16.80 2.05
CA VAL A 152 15.37 -15.80 1.07
C VAL A 152 14.96 -16.23 -0.34
N GLU A 153 14.50 -15.29 -1.15
CA GLU A 153 14.46 -15.44 -2.60
C GLU A 153 15.89 -15.27 -3.11
N PHE A 154 16.36 -16.18 -3.95
CA PHE A 154 17.71 -16.14 -4.47
C PHE A 154 17.75 -16.05 -6.00
N THR A 155 18.85 -15.49 -6.48
CA THR A 155 19.34 -15.64 -7.85
C THR A 155 20.80 -16.05 -7.76
N LEU A 156 21.15 -17.17 -8.36
CA LEU A 156 22.54 -17.60 -8.52
C LEU A 156 22.88 -17.58 -10.01
N LEU A 157 24.05 -17.10 -10.37
CA LEU A 157 24.57 -17.20 -11.74
C LEU A 157 26.02 -17.67 -11.68
N HIS A 158 26.32 -18.75 -12.39
CA HIS A 158 27.65 -19.37 -12.44
C HIS A 158 27.93 -19.89 -13.87
N GLU A 159 29.06 -20.55 -14.06
CA GLU A 159 29.49 -21.07 -15.38
C GLU A 159 28.49 -22.07 -16.00
N GLY A 160 27.76 -22.81 -15.17
CA GLY A 160 26.76 -23.79 -15.60
C GLY A 160 25.41 -23.19 -15.93
N GLY A 161 25.13 -21.96 -15.49
CA GLY A 161 23.88 -21.26 -15.77
C GLY A 161 23.33 -20.45 -14.61
N GLN A 162 22.02 -20.17 -14.69
CA GLN A 162 21.25 -19.42 -13.71
C GLN A 162 20.35 -20.35 -12.88
N GLU A 163 20.37 -20.19 -11.56
CA GLU A 163 19.40 -20.77 -10.62
C GLU A 163 18.52 -19.68 -10.02
N LYS A 164 17.26 -20.02 -9.73
CA LYS A 164 16.32 -19.14 -9.02
C LYS A 164 15.33 -19.95 -8.21
N GLY A 165 14.84 -19.35 -7.14
CA GLY A 165 13.80 -19.93 -6.29
C GLY A 165 13.84 -19.30 -4.91
N HIS A 166 13.24 -19.99 -3.94
CA HIS A 166 13.31 -19.66 -2.53
C HIS A 166 14.22 -20.66 -1.81
N ALA A 167 15.04 -20.16 -0.89
CA ALA A 167 15.91 -20.97 -0.07
C ALA A 167 15.60 -20.80 1.42
N LEU A 168 15.55 -21.91 2.16
CA LEU A 168 15.59 -21.86 3.63
C LEU A 168 16.99 -21.58 4.10
N VAL A 169 17.12 -20.68 5.07
CA VAL A 169 18.40 -20.41 5.72
C VAL A 169 18.58 -21.39 6.87
N VAL A 170 19.59 -22.26 6.77
CA VAL A 170 19.88 -23.32 7.73
C VAL A 170 21.30 -23.22 8.28
N ASP A 171 21.51 -23.75 9.48
CA ASP A 171 22.79 -23.67 10.19
C ASP A 171 23.65 -24.94 10.06
N TRP A 172 23.06 -26.02 9.53
CA TRP A 172 23.67 -27.35 9.51
C TRP A 172 24.21 -27.77 8.13
N LEU A 173 24.07 -26.93 7.10
CA LEU A 173 24.48 -27.28 5.74
C LEU A 173 26.01 -27.31 5.61
N SER A 174 26.55 -28.40 5.06
CA SER A 174 28.00 -28.57 4.83
C SER A 174 28.51 -27.81 3.60
N SER A 175 27.62 -27.48 2.67
CA SER A 175 27.87 -26.59 1.53
C SER A 175 27.31 -25.18 1.79
N ASP A 176 27.61 -24.22 0.92
CA ASP A 176 27.00 -22.89 1.01
C ASP A 176 25.54 -22.90 0.51
N MET A 177 25.24 -23.73 -0.50
CA MET A 177 23.89 -23.95 -1.00
C MET A 177 23.66 -25.41 -1.39
N LEU A 178 22.42 -25.89 -1.23
CA LEU A 178 21.92 -27.13 -1.81
C LEU A 178 20.81 -26.78 -2.80
N LEU A 179 21.04 -27.12 -4.05
CA LEU A 179 20.17 -26.78 -5.17
C LEU A 179 19.39 -28.01 -5.67
N PRO A 180 18.16 -27.83 -6.16
CA PRO A 180 17.37 -28.93 -6.71
C PRO A 180 17.99 -29.46 -8.01
N PRO A 181 17.98 -30.79 -8.25
CA PRO A 181 18.53 -31.35 -9.46
C PRO A 181 17.76 -30.87 -10.70
N GLY A 182 18.48 -30.59 -11.80
CA GLY A 182 17.87 -30.18 -13.07
C GLY A 182 17.26 -28.77 -13.09
N GLY A 183 17.47 -27.98 -12.03
CA GLY A 183 17.00 -26.61 -11.90
C GLY A 183 17.68 -25.62 -12.85
N THR A 184 18.95 -25.87 -13.20
CA THR A 184 19.83 -24.91 -13.87
C THR A 184 19.30 -24.45 -15.23
N LYS A 185 19.24 -23.13 -15.42
CA LYS A 185 18.80 -22.50 -16.66
C LYS A 185 20.01 -21.99 -17.44
N THR A 186 20.33 -22.61 -18.58
CA THR A 186 21.58 -22.40 -19.32
C THR A 186 21.58 -21.20 -20.25
N GLU A 187 20.48 -20.45 -20.35
CA GLU A 187 20.38 -19.35 -21.31
C GLU A 187 21.32 -18.18 -20.99
N ILE A 188 21.80 -18.08 -19.75
CA ILE A 188 22.84 -17.14 -19.34
C ILE A 188 23.82 -17.85 -18.42
N THR A 189 25.11 -17.67 -18.67
CA THR A 189 26.20 -18.14 -17.81
C THR A 189 27.09 -16.97 -17.37
N LEU A 190 27.91 -17.21 -16.34
CA LEU A 190 28.87 -16.24 -15.82
C LEU A 190 30.27 -16.86 -15.74
N GLU A 191 31.21 -16.30 -16.48
CA GLU A 191 32.58 -16.80 -16.53
C GLU A 191 33.44 -16.26 -15.39
N GLY A 192 34.28 -17.14 -14.83
CA GLY A 192 35.33 -16.79 -13.87
C GLY A 192 34.85 -16.35 -12.48
N ARG A 193 33.53 -16.32 -12.23
CA ARG A 193 32.94 -15.94 -10.94
C ARG A 193 31.52 -16.46 -10.78
N VAL A 194 31.04 -16.42 -9.55
CA VAL A 194 29.68 -16.79 -9.16
C VAL A 194 28.99 -15.57 -8.58
N PHE A 195 27.82 -15.22 -9.09
CA PHE A 195 26.99 -14.16 -8.56
C PHE A 195 25.90 -14.77 -7.66
N VAL A 196 25.77 -14.23 -6.46
CA VAL A 196 24.68 -14.55 -5.52
C VAL A 196 23.92 -13.26 -5.23
N GLY A 197 22.63 -13.24 -5.49
CA GLY A 197 21.71 -12.16 -5.10
C GLY A 197 20.60 -12.70 -4.21
N LEU A 198 20.37 -12.08 -3.06
CA LEU A 198 19.37 -12.48 -2.07
C LEU A 198 18.35 -11.38 -1.79
N GLN A 199 17.12 -11.80 -1.48
CA GLN A 199 16.04 -10.94 -1.02
C GLN A 199 15.31 -11.65 0.15
N PRO A 200 15.37 -11.13 1.39
CA PRO A 200 14.63 -11.71 2.51
C PRO A 200 13.14 -11.82 2.24
N VAL A 201 12.57 -13.00 2.45
CA VAL A 201 11.15 -13.30 2.28
C VAL A 201 10.43 -13.10 3.60
N ARG A 202 9.21 -12.57 3.57
CA ARG A 202 8.42 -12.29 4.77
C ARG A 202 6.97 -12.73 4.56
N SER A 203 6.37 -13.28 5.61
CA SER A 203 4.92 -13.41 5.68
C SER A 203 4.32 -12.11 6.18
N ALA A 204 3.03 -11.97 5.97
CA ALA A 204 2.28 -10.84 6.47
C ALA A 204 0.91 -11.34 6.95
N ASP A 205 0.49 -10.90 8.13
CA ASP A 205 -0.82 -11.20 8.71
C ASP A 205 -1.83 -10.08 8.34
N ASP A 206 -1.69 -9.59 7.11
CA ASP A 206 -2.62 -8.70 6.47
C ASP A 206 -2.93 -9.22 5.08
N MET A 207 -4.22 -9.29 4.77
CA MET A 207 -4.71 -9.76 3.48
C MET A 207 -5.70 -8.76 2.92
N ARG A 208 -5.57 -8.52 1.62
CA ARG A 208 -6.56 -7.78 0.84
C ARG A 208 -7.02 -8.65 -0.32
N LEU A 209 -8.25 -9.13 -0.22
CA LEU A 209 -8.88 -9.98 -1.22
C LEU A 209 -9.04 -9.18 -2.51
N ASP A 210 -8.40 -9.65 -3.58
CA ASP A 210 -8.54 -9.05 -4.91
C ASP A 210 -9.86 -9.45 -5.57
N VAL A 211 -10.27 -8.70 -6.61
CA VAL A 211 -11.54 -8.92 -7.30
C VAL A 211 -11.70 -10.32 -7.90
N GLN A 212 -10.61 -10.95 -8.35
CA GLN A 212 -10.67 -12.28 -8.95
C GLN A 212 -10.90 -13.32 -7.86
N SER A 213 -10.13 -13.27 -6.77
CA SER A 213 -10.36 -14.12 -5.60
C SER A 213 -11.76 -13.92 -5.01
N LEU A 214 -12.21 -12.66 -4.90
CA LEU A 214 -13.55 -12.30 -4.43
C LEU A 214 -14.65 -12.97 -5.25
N VAL A 215 -14.59 -12.87 -6.58
CA VAL A 215 -15.60 -13.46 -7.47
C VAL A 215 -15.51 -14.99 -7.50
N ASN A 216 -14.29 -15.53 -7.51
CA ASN A 216 -14.08 -16.97 -7.60
C ASN A 216 -14.52 -17.70 -6.34
N LEU A 217 -14.29 -17.13 -5.16
CA LEU A 217 -14.61 -17.76 -3.88
C LEU A 217 -16.03 -17.45 -3.41
N TYR A 218 -16.79 -16.56 -4.08
CA TYR A 218 -18.20 -16.33 -3.76
C TYR A 218 -19.06 -17.61 -3.98
N PRO A 219 -19.98 -17.95 -3.03
CA PRO A 219 -20.45 -17.14 -1.89
C PRO A 219 -19.70 -17.23 -0.56
N PHE A 220 -18.56 -17.92 -0.44
CA PHE A 220 -17.82 -18.02 0.82
C PHE A 220 -17.52 -16.66 1.46
N PHE A 221 -17.05 -15.69 0.66
CA PHE A 221 -16.93 -14.30 1.08
C PHE A 221 -18.16 -13.49 0.70
N GLN A 222 -19.15 -13.46 1.59
CA GLN A 222 -20.39 -12.71 1.42
C GLN A 222 -20.17 -11.18 1.59
N PRO A 223 -20.96 -10.32 0.90
CA PRO A 223 -20.88 -8.86 1.02
C PRO A 223 -20.90 -8.34 2.46
N GLU A 224 -21.69 -8.98 3.32
CA GLU A 224 -21.88 -8.61 4.73
C GLU A 224 -20.58 -8.78 5.51
N HIS A 225 -19.85 -9.88 5.28
CA HIS A 225 -18.55 -10.12 5.90
C HIS A 225 -17.54 -9.06 5.48
N LEU A 226 -17.45 -8.79 4.17
CA LEU A 226 -16.50 -7.83 3.61
C LEU A 226 -16.76 -6.41 4.11
N LEU A 227 -18.04 -6.02 4.18
CA LEU A 227 -18.43 -4.71 4.70
C LEU A 227 -18.13 -4.59 6.19
N ALA A 228 -18.47 -5.61 6.99
CA ALA A 228 -18.17 -5.63 8.41
C ALA A 228 -16.66 -5.50 8.65
N TRP A 229 -15.83 -6.18 7.84
CA TRP A 229 -14.39 -6.09 8.00
C TRP A 229 -13.81 -4.75 7.58
N MET A 230 -14.34 -4.15 6.52
CA MET A 230 -13.99 -2.78 6.13
C MET A 230 -14.38 -1.76 7.21
N GLN A 231 -15.54 -1.93 7.85
CA GLN A 231 -15.99 -1.10 8.97
C GLN A 231 -15.08 -1.24 10.19
N MET A 232 -14.70 -2.46 10.56
CA MET A 232 -13.75 -2.72 11.64
C MET A 232 -12.38 -2.09 11.36
N GLU A 233 -11.89 -2.15 10.12
CA GLU A 233 -10.64 -1.47 9.72
C GLU A 233 -10.76 0.05 9.87
N SER A 234 -11.84 0.66 9.37
CA SER A 234 -12.10 2.10 9.51
C SER A 234 -12.19 2.53 10.98
N ALA A 235 -12.93 1.79 11.80
CA ALA A 235 -13.07 2.09 13.23
C ALA A 235 -11.73 2.01 13.96
N LEU A 236 -10.92 0.97 13.69
CA LEU A 236 -9.58 0.82 14.27
C LEU A 236 -8.67 1.96 13.84
N PHE A 237 -8.77 2.39 12.59
CA PHE A 237 -7.98 3.51 12.09
C PHE A 237 -8.30 4.82 12.83
N LEU A 238 -9.59 5.13 13.03
CA LEU A 238 -10.00 6.32 13.79
C LEU A 238 -9.60 6.23 15.27
N ASP A 239 -9.77 5.07 15.90
CA ASP A 239 -9.31 4.85 17.27
C ASP A 239 -7.80 5.03 17.40
N SER A 240 -7.03 4.56 16.42
CA SER A 240 -5.58 4.71 16.42
C SER A 240 -5.12 6.16 16.21
N ILE A 241 -5.88 6.97 15.47
CA ILE A 241 -5.67 8.43 15.41
C ILE A 241 -5.93 9.05 16.79
N ARG A 242 -7.07 8.73 17.41
CA ARG A 242 -7.48 9.30 18.69
C ARG A 242 -6.53 8.92 19.83
N SER A 243 -6.10 7.66 19.88
CA SER A 243 -5.22 7.12 20.92
C SER A 243 -3.73 7.35 20.68
N GLY A 244 -3.35 7.87 19.51
CA GLY A 244 -1.94 8.08 19.17
C GLY A 244 -1.14 6.78 18.96
N LYS A 245 -1.80 5.63 18.77
CA LYS A 245 -1.16 4.33 18.50
C LYS A 245 -0.69 4.25 17.05
N ILE A 246 0.40 4.95 16.77
CA ILE A 246 0.91 5.17 15.41
C ILE A 246 1.47 3.89 14.79
N ASP A 247 2.00 2.95 15.58
CA ASP A 247 2.41 1.62 15.12
C ASP A 247 1.25 0.87 14.43
N GLN A 248 0.06 0.95 15.02
CA GLN A 248 -1.16 0.35 14.47
C GLN A 248 -1.62 1.07 13.20
N LEU A 249 -1.50 2.42 13.15
CA LEU A 249 -1.78 3.20 11.94
C LEU A 249 -0.86 2.81 10.79
N LEU A 250 0.45 2.74 11.05
CA LEU A 250 1.46 2.45 10.03
C LEU A 250 1.31 1.03 9.48
N ALA A 251 0.97 0.05 10.33
CA ALA A 251 0.70 -1.31 9.88
C ALA A 251 -0.46 -1.37 8.86
N ARG A 252 -1.48 -0.51 8.98
CA ARG A 252 -2.68 -0.50 8.11
C ARG A 252 -2.55 0.37 6.85
N LEU A 253 -1.65 1.35 6.87
CA LEU A 253 -1.26 2.12 5.68
C LEU A 253 -0.39 1.33 4.70
N GLY A 254 -0.13 0.04 5.00
CA GLY A 254 0.60 -0.92 4.18
C GLY A 254 2.08 -0.99 4.55
N ARG A 255 2.66 -2.18 4.40
CA ARG A 255 4.11 -2.33 4.40
C ARG A 255 4.64 -1.65 3.14
N PHE A 256 5.58 -0.73 3.33
CA PHE A 256 6.35 -0.13 2.26
C PHE A 256 7.36 -1.18 1.81
N GLU A 257 7.03 -1.87 0.73
CA GLU A 257 7.82 -3.00 0.23
C GLU A 257 9.06 -2.50 -0.51
N THR A 258 9.00 -1.27 -1.03
CA THR A 258 10.10 -0.61 -1.73
C THR A 258 10.66 0.57 -0.93
N GLU A 259 11.97 0.84 -1.06
CA GLU A 259 12.56 2.05 -0.47
C GLU A 259 12.11 3.32 -1.18
N ALA A 260 11.51 3.26 -2.37
CA ALA A 260 10.84 4.40 -3.00
C ALA A 260 9.55 4.78 -2.25
N GLU A 261 8.79 3.78 -1.81
CA GLU A 261 7.65 3.97 -0.91
C GLU A 261 8.10 4.40 0.48
N LEU A 262 9.24 3.89 0.97
CA LEU A 262 9.83 4.28 2.25
C LEU A 262 10.47 5.70 2.21
N GLU A 263 11.10 6.09 1.09
CA GLU A 263 11.55 7.46 0.81
C GLU A 263 10.34 8.39 0.66
N ALA A 264 9.22 7.91 0.13
CA ALA A 264 7.97 8.66 0.12
C ALA A 264 7.46 8.92 1.55
N ILE A 265 7.71 8.04 2.52
CA ILE A 265 7.50 8.30 3.96
C ILE A 265 8.56 9.26 4.52
N GLN A 266 9.83 9.13 4.15
CA GLN A 266 10.85 10.08 4.62
C GLN A 266 10.58 11.50 4.09
N ARG A 267 9.93 11.62 2.91
CA ARG A 267 9.35 12.85 2.37
C ARG A 267 7.92 13.12 2.88
N TRP A 268 7.33 12.21 3.64
CA TRP A 268 6.04 12.37 4.28
C TRP A 268 6.26 13.18 5.55
N TRP A 269 6.01 14.47 5.43
CA TRP A 269 6.05 15.42 6.53
C TRP A 269 5.29 14.93 7.78
N LEU A 270 4.25 14.11 7.61
CA LEU A 270 3.49 13.57 8.74
C LEU A 270 4.29 12.52 9.54
N GLY A 271 5.13 11.74 8.87
CA GLY A 271 6.06 10.82 9.55
C GLY A 271 7.10 11.59 10.37
N GLU A 272 7.66 12.67 9.83
CA GLU A 272 8.55 13.56 10.57
C GLU A 272 7.85 14.24 11.74
N TYR A 273 6.64 14.77 11.53
CA TYR A 273 5.80 15.37 12.57
C TYR A 273 5.59 14.41 13.75
N LEU A 274 5.19 13.18 13.46
CA LEU A 274 4.97 12.15 14.47
C LEU A 274 6.28 11.73 15.17
N ALA A 275 7.37 11.55 14.41
CA ALA A 275 8.70 11.22 14.95
C ALA A 275 9.29 12.33 15.83
N SER A 276 8.83 13.56 15.63
CA SER A 276 9.19 14.73 16.44
C SER A 276 8.36 14.84 17.72
N GLY A 277 7.43 13.91 17.97
CA GLY A 277 6.51 13.92 19.10
C GLY A 277 5.20 14.68 18.87
N GLY A 278 4.89 15.01 17.61
CA GLY A 278 3.62 15.60 17.24
C GLY A 278 2.44 14.63 17.41
N SER A 279 1.35 15.10 18.01
CA SER A 279 0.10 14.33 18.09
C SER A 279 -0.84 14.63 16.92
N LEU A 280 -1.46 13.61 16.33
CA LEU A 280 -2.48 13.80 15.29
C LEU A 280 -3.68 14.59 15.83
N MET A 281 -4.02 14.44 17.10
CA MET A 281 -5.17 15.11 17.72
C MET A 281 -4.94 16.61 17.99
N TRP A 282 -3.76 17.16 17.68
CA TRP A 282 -3.52 18.60 17.83
C TRP A 282 -4.12 19.44 16.71
N PHE A 283 -4.18 18.91 15.49
CA PHE A 283 -4.52 19.69 14.31
C PHE A 283 -5.48 18.91 13.40
N ALA A 284 -6.64 19.49 13.11
CA ALA A 284 -7.63 18.95 12.18
C ALA A 284 -7.01 18.60 10.81
N GLY A 285 -6.05 19.41 10.35
CA GLY A 285 -5.34 19.20 9.10
C GLY A 285 -4.48 17.93 9.10
N THR A 286 -3.89 17.57 10.25
CA THR A 286 -3.10 16.34 10.39
C THR A 286 -3.98 15.09 10.44
N ILE A 287 -5.11 15.16 11.15
CA ILE A 287 -6.15 14.10 11.13
C ILE A 287 -6.63 13.86 9.70
N LYS A 288 -7.04 14.92 8.99
CA LYS A 288 -7.51 14.82 7.61
C LYS A 288 -6.42 14.33 6.65
N ALA A 289 -5.17 14.77 6.83
CA ALA A 289 -4.06 14.29 6.02
C ALA A 289 -3.82 12.78 6.22
N MET A 290 -3.86 12.31 7.47
CA MET A 290 -3.73 10.89 7.80
C MET A 290 -4.90 10.08 7.24
N ALA A 291 -6.13 10.51 7.54
CA ALA A 291 -7.35 9.83 7.14
C ALA A 291 -7.52 9.80 5.61
N ARG A 292 -7.05 10.84 4.90
CA ARG A 292 -7.05 10.84 3.43
C ARG A 292 -6.19 9.72 2.84
N GLN A 293 -5.08 9.33 3.47
CA GLN A 293 -4.28 8.19 3.00
C GLN A 293 -5.06 6.89 3.10
N HIS A 294 -5.79 6.70 4.20
CA HIS A 294 -6.66 5.54 4.37
C HIS A 294 -7.87 5.59 3.42
N LEU A 295 -8.50 6.74 3.26
CA LEU A 295 -9.61 6.97 2.33
C LEU A 295 -9.21 6.64 0.89
N LEU A 296 -8.02 7.08 0.44
CA LEU A 296 -7.51 6.71 -0.88
C LEU A 296 -7.38 5.19 -1.03
N ARG A 297 -6.98 4.47 0.02
CA ARG A 297 -6.93 3.00 0.02
C ARG A 297 -8.32 2.38 -0.01
N LEU A 298 -9.30 2.94 0.69
CA LEU A 298 -10.70 2.48 0.63
C LEU A 298 -11.33 2.74 -0.74
N GLN A 299 -11.06 3.90 -1.35
CA GLN A 299 -11.52 4.27 -2.70
C GLN A 299 -10.83 3.44 -3.79
N GLN A 300 -9.53 3.16 -3.66
CA GLN A 300 -8.85 2.18 -4.50
C GLN A 300 -9.47 0.79 -4.31
N GLY A 301 -9.83 0.43 -3.07
CA GLY A 301 -10.59 -0.77 -2.75
C GLY A 301 -11.95 -0.81 -3.45
N GLN A 302 -12.70 0.29 -3.46
CA GLN A 302 -13.98 0.40 -4.15
C GLN A 302 -13.84 0.26 -5.67
N ASN A 303 -12.86 0.94 -6.27
CA ASN A 303 -12.65 0.94 -7.73
C ASN A 303 -12.10 -0.40 -8.24
N ASN A 304 -11.23 -1.04 -7.46
CA ASN A 304 -10.58 -2.30 -7.83
C ASN A 304 -11.20 -3.53 -7.15
N LEU A 305 -12.26 -3.35 -6.36
CA LEU A 305 -12.90 -4.35 -5.50
C LEU A 305 -11.86 -5.13 -4.66
N ARG A 306 -11.02 -4.37 -3.93
CA ARG A 306 -10.01 -4.92 -3.01
C ARG A 306 -10.41 -4.67 -1.56
N PHE A 307 -10.68 -5.73 -0.81
CA PHE A 307 -11.24 -5.63 0.54
C PHE A 307 -10.30 -6.19 1.59
N PRO A 308 -10.16 -5.54 2.75
CA PRO A 308 -9.44 -6.13 3.86
C PRO A 308 -10.19 -7.34 4.41
N VAL A 309 -9.44 -8.40 4.67
CA VAL A 309 -9.96 -9.67 5.19
C VAL A 309 -9.00 -10.18 6.27
N PRO A 310 -9.48 -10.71 7.41
CA PRO A 310 -8.62 -11.41 8.37
C PRO A 310 -7.89 -12.56 7.68
N GLY A 311 -6.57 -12.51 7.64
CA GLY A 311 -5.78 -13.52 6.94
C GLY A 311 -4.38 -13.02 6.71
N GLY A 312 -3.61 -13.79 5.95
CA GLY A 312 -2.24 -13.46 5.68
C GLY A 312 -1.73 -14.06 4.38
N HIS A 313 -0.44 -13.88 4.17
CA HIS A 313 0.28 -14.33 2.99
C HIS A 313 1.53 -15.09 3.42
N TYR A 314 1.64 -16.32 2.92
CA TYR A 314 2.72 -17.26 3.23
C TYR A 314 3.18 -17.93 1.93
N TYR A 315 4.40 -18.47 1.92
CA TYR A 315 4.89 -19.26 0.81
C TYR A 315 4.81 -20.74 1.15
N LEU A 316 4.48 -21.58 0.18
CA LEU A 316 4.40 -23.02 0.42
C LEU A 316 5.79 -23.64 0.50
N PHE A 317 5.94 -24.65 1.36
CA PHE A 317 6.96 -25.69 1.23
C PHE A 317 6.41 -27.02 1.75
N PRO A 318 6.75 -28.14 1.10
CA PRO A 318 6.65 -29.47 1.70
C PRO A 318 7.44 -29.54 3.00
N ALA A 319 6.89 -30.22 4.00
CA ALA A 319 7.48 -30.35 5.33
C ALA A 319 8.88 -30.98 5.29
N GLU A 320 9.14 -31.90 4.36
CA GLU A 320 10.44 -32.56 4.19
C GLU A 320 11.59 -31.57 3.98
N ILE A 321 11.38 -30.49 3.22
CA ILE A 321 12.44 -29.49 2.92
C ILE A 321 12.96 -28.83 4.21
N GLY A 322 12.08 -28.64 5.18
CA GLY A 322 12.40 -28.04 6.48
C GLY A 322 12.73 -29.05 7.57
N GLU A 323 12.90 -30.34 7.25
CA GLU A 323 13.01 -31.44 8.24
C GLU A 323 11.86 -31.43 9.26
N ARG A 324 10.66 -31.08 8.77
CA ARG A 324 9.44 -30.95 9.58
C ARG A 324 8.53 -32.14 9.37
N ARG A 325 7.63 -32.34 10.34
CA ARG A 325 6.56 -33.33 10.25
C ARG A 325 5.22 -32.61 10.30
N VAL A 326 4.49 -32.66 9.18
CA VAL A 326 3.12 -32.18 9.05
C VAL A 326 2.30 -33.35 8.50
N GLU A 327 1.24 -33.74 9.21
CA GLU A 327 0.41 -34.88 8.79
C GLU A 327 -0.49 -34.49 7.59
N PRO A 328 -0.91 -35.45 6.75
CA PRO A 328 -1.86 -35.20 5.67
C PRO A 328 -3.14 -34.49 6.16
N GLY A 329 -3.63 -33.55 5.36
CA GLY A 329 -4.75 -32.67 5.66
C GLY A 329 -4.44 -31.58 6.70
N GLN A 330 -3.18 -31.32 7.02
CA GLN A 330 -2.76 -30.28 7.97
C GLN A 330 -1.81 -29.23 7.34
N VAL A 331 -1.74 -28.07 7.99
CA VAL A 331 -0.79 -26.99 7.66
C VAL A 331 -0.19 -26.40 8.93
N GLU A 332 1.11 -26.12 8.92
CA GLU A 332 1.77 -25.31 9.96
C GLU A 332 2.19 -23.96 9.37
N LEU A 333 1.59 -22.88 9.88
CA LEU A 333 1.98 -21.52 9.53
C LEU A 333 3.17 -21.08 10.38
N ASP A 334 4.29 -20.76 9.75
CA ASP A 334 5.53 -20.33 10.40
C ASP A 334 5.93 -18.92 9.92
N PRO A 335 5.63 -17.87 10.68
CA PRO A 335 5.97 -16.51 10.30
C PRO A 335 7.48 -16.24 10.33
N ALA A 336 8.26 -17.01 11.09
CA ALA A 336 9.71 -16.81 11.19
C ALA A 336 10.43 -17.18 9.88
N SER A 337 9.92 -18.18 9.16
CA SER A 337 10.39 -18.58 7.83
C SER A 337 9.45 -18.13 6.71
N ALA A 338 8.40 -17.36 7.01
CA ALA A 338 7.38 -16.95 6.06
C ALA A 338 6.68 -18.11 5.31
N THR A 339 6.60 -19.29 5.95
CA THR A 339 6.27 -20.54 5.27
C THR A 339 4.97 -21.14 5.79
N ALA A 340 4.12 -21.61 4.88
CA ALA A 340 3.02 -22.52 5.16
C ALA A 340 3.52 -23.94 4.85
N TRP A 341 3.86 -24.69 5.89
CA TRP A 341 4.35 -26.05 5.78
C TRP A 341 3.20 -27.02 5.58
N VAL A 342 3.27 -27.81 4.52
CA VAL A 342 2.23 -28.80 4.17
C VAL A 342 2.84 -30.20 4.15
N SER A 343 2.00 -31.23 4.29
CA SER A 343 2.46 -32.61 4.13
C SER A 343 3.09 -32.81 2.76
N THR A 344 4.22 -33.52 2.70
CA THR A 344 4.84 -33.92 1.42
C THR A 344 3.91 -34.81 0.60
N GLU A 345 3.11 -35.66 1.26
CA GLU A 345 2.11 -36.51 0.61
C GLU A 345 1.02 -35.66 -0.09
N ASP A 346 0.41 -34.71 0.63
CA ASP A 346 -0.61 -33.83 0.03
C ASP A 346 -0.03 -33.00 -1.13
N TRP A 347 1.22 -32.53 -0.99
CA TRP A 347 1.94 -31.80 -2.02
C TRP A 347 2.00 -32.59 -3.33
N GLN A 348 2.49 -33.83 -3.26
CA GLN A 348 2.66 -34.72 -4.41
C GLN A 348 1.32 -35.21 -4.97
N ASP A 349 0.36 -35.53 -4.09
CA ASP A 349 -0.88 -36.19 -4.49
C ASP A 349 -1.83 -35.26 -5.23
N TYR A 350 -2.05 -34.04 -4.73
CA TYR A 350 -3.05 -33.16 -5.32
C TYR A 350 -2.77 -31.66 -5.22
N MET A 351 -2.05 -31.17 -4.21
CA MET A 351 -1.99 -29.73 -3.95
C MET A 351 -1.37 -28.96 -5.11
N VAL A 352 -0.24 -29.43 -5.67
CA VAL A 352 0.41 -28.80 -6.83
C VAL A 352 -0.58 -28.68 -7.99
N ASN A 353 -1.33 -29.75 -8.28
CA ASN A 353 -2.30 -29.77 -9.38
C ASN A 353 -3.52 -28.87 -9.13
N VAL A 354 -4.04 -28.87 -7.90
CA VAL A 354 -5.21 -28.05 -7.50
C VAL A 354 -4.87 -26.57 -7.46
N LEU A 355 -3.66 -26.20 -7.06
CA LEU A 355 -3.18 -24.82 -6.99
C LEU A 355 -2.50 -24.38 -8.29
N GLY A 356 -2.91 -24.94 -9.42
CA GLY A 356 -2.50 -24.46 -10.75
C GLY A 356 -1.02 -24.67 -11.05
N GLY A 357 -0.43 -25.78 -10.61
CA GLY A 357 0.99 -26.10 -10.82
C GLY A 357 1.93 -25.29 -9.93
N CYS A 358 1.54 -25.06 -8.67
CA CYS A 358 2.33 -24.24 -7.77
C CYS A 358 3.69 -24.86 -7.42
N ASP A 359 4.69 -24.01 -7.20
CA ASP A 359 6.04 -24.41 -6.80
C ASP A 359 6.45 -23.80 -5.43
N GLY A 360 7.67 -24.11 -4.99
CA GLY A 360 8.22 -23.63 -3.73
C GLY A 360 8.56 -22.13 -3.70
N ASP A 361 8.49 -21.39 -4.82
CA ASP A 361 8.57 -19.92 -4.81
C ASP A 361 7.20 -19.23 -4.89
N ASP A 362 6.12 -19.99 -5.01
CA ASP A 362 4.76 -19.46 -5.00
C ASP A 362 4.25 -19.09 -3.61
N ALA A 363 3.59 -17.94 -3.60
CA ALA A 363 2.86 -17.42 -2.47
C ALA A 363 1.39 -17.83 -2.51
N VAL A 364 0.83 -18.03 -1.32
CA VAL A 364 -0.60 -18.27 -1.12
C VAL A 364 -1.18 -17.28 -0.13
N TRP A 365 -2.40 -16.86 -0.43
CA TRP A 365 -3.30 -16.28 0.57
C TRP A 365 -3.75 -17.36 1.53
N VAL A 366 -3.83 -16.99 2.81
CA VAL A 366 -4.15 -17.86 3.93
C VAL A 366 -5.27 -17.22 4.73
N PHE A 367 -6.40 -17.91 4.82
CA PHE A 367 -7.57 -17.46 5.55
C PHE A 367 -7.97 -18.50 6.61
N PRO A 368 -7.64 -18.28 7.91
CA PRO A 368 -8.09 -19.14 8.98
C PRO A 368 -9.54 -18.84 9.33
N PHE A 369 -10.35 -19.87 9.54
CA PHE A 369 -11.76 -19.74 9.90
C PHE A 369 -12.24 -20.91 10.76
N ARG A 370 -13.32 -20.69 11.50
CA ARG A 370 -14.07 -21.75 12.16
C ARG A 370 -15.22 -22.16 11.27
N ASP A 371 -15.24 -23.42 10.86
CA ASP A 371 -16.21 -23.92 9.90
C ASP A 371 -17.57 -24.26 10.55
N TYR A 372 -18.57 -24.61 9.72
CA TYR A 372 -19.92 -24.97 10.17
C TYR A 372 -19.97 -26.15 11.16
N ASP A 373 -18.95 -27.01 11.14
CA ASP A 373 -18.77 -28.15 12.04
C ASP A 373 -18.05 -27.77 13.35
N GLY A 374 -17.71 -26.49 13.53
CA GLY A 374 -16.98 -25.96 14.69
C GLY A 374 -15.47 -26.20 14.63
N VAL A 375 -14.96 -26.86 13.59
CA VAL A 375 -13.54 -27.17 13.44
C VAL A 375 -12.80 -25.97 12.85
N GLU A 376 -11.63 -25.67 13.41
CA GLU A 376 -10.73 -24.65 12.87
C GLU A 376 -10.03 -25.17 11.62
N LYS A 377 -10.12 -24.40 10.54
CA LYS A 377 -9.60 -24.72 9.21
C LYS A 377 -8.87 -23.51 8.65
N VAL A 378 -8.03 -23.77 7.64
CA VAL A 378 -7.29 -22.77 6.89
C VAL A 378 -7.58 -22.99 5.42
N LEU A 379 -8.11 -21.94 4.77
CA LEU A 379 -8.27 -21.90 3.32
C LEU A 379 -7.00 -21.30 2.70
N LEU A 380 -6.44 -21.98 1.70
CA LEU A 380 -5.25 -21.53 0.96
C LEU A 380 -5.54 -21.45 -0.54
N TRP A 381 -5.13 -20.38 -1.20
CA TRP A 381 -5.24 -20.20 -2.65
C TRP A 381 -4.18 -19.23 -3.18
N ARG A 382 -3.88 -19.30 -4.49
CA ARG A 382 -2.97 -18.38 -5.17
C ARG A 382 -3.70 -17.16 -5.71
N SER A 383 -2.97 -16.12 -6.07
CA SER A 383 -3.50 -14.98 -6.81
C SER A 383 -2.60 -14.67 -8.00
N PRO A 384 -3.12 -14.68 -9.25
CA PRO A 384 -4.50 -14.98 -9.62
C PRO A 384 -4.87 -16.46 -9.43
N ASN A 385 -6.16 -16.77 -9.28
CA ASN A 385 -6.69 -18.14 -9.24
C ASN A 385 -7.85 -18.35 -10.23
N GLN A 386 -8.13 -19.59 -10.57
CA GLN A 386 -9.36 -20.01 -11.25
C GLN A 386 -10.41 -20.46 -10.21
N VAL A 387 -11.69 -20.49 -10.60
CA VAL A 387 -12.77 -21.03 -9.75
C VAL A 387 -12.43 -22.47 -9.34
N GLY A 388 -12.42 -22.73 -8.04
CA GLY A 388 -12.10 -24.05 -7.47
C GLY A 388 -10.62 -24.30 -7.20
N GLU A 389 -9.70 -23.38 -7.54
CA GLU A 389 -8.27 -23.48 -7.20
C GLU A 389 -8.03 -23.03 -5.75
N TYR A 390 -8.33 -23.91 -4.81
CA TYR A 390 -8.08 -23.70 -3.39
C TYR A 390 -7.93 -25.04 -2.67
N VAL A 391 -7.31 -25.02 -1.48
CA VAL A 391 -7.24 -26.16 -0.56
C VAL A 391 -7.71 -25.75 0.83
N ILE A 392 -8.26 -26.70 1.59
CA ILE A 392 -8.66 -26.52 2.98
C ILE A 392 -7.89 -27.51 3.83
N LEU A 393 -7.15 -27.01 4.80
CA LEU A 393 -6.31 -27.80 5.71
C LEU A 393 -6.64 -27.46 7.16
N ARG A 394 -6.32 -28.35 8.09
CA ARG A 394 -6.41 -28.07 9.53
C ARG A 394 -5.09 -27.47 10.03
N PRO A 395 -5.10 -26.43 10.86
CA PRO A 395 -3.87 -25.94 11.46
C PRO A 395 -3.28 -27.01 12.40
N THR A 396 -1.96 -27.18 12.40
CA THR A 396 -1.28 -27.97 13.45
C THR A 396 -1.34 -27.23 14.79
N ALA A 397 -1.08 -27.93 15.89
CA ALA A 397 -0.99 -27.30 17.22
C ALA A 397 0.16 -26.27 17.35
N LYS A 398 1.15 -26.31 16.44
CA LYS A 398 2.27 -25.36 16.38
C LYS A 398 2.01 -24.20 15.41
N SER A 399 0.94 -24.28 14.64
CA SER A 399 0.62 -23.28 13.63
C SER A 399 0.45 -21.92 14.26
N HIS A 400 1.08 -20.90 13.69
CA HIS A 400 0.86 -19.53 14.08
C HIS A 400 -0.62 -19.15 13.91
N VAL A 401 -1.19 -18.58 14.97
CA VAL A 401 -2.55 -18.08 14.94
C VAL A 401 -2.52 -16.65 14.42
N ILE A 402 -2.96 -16.46 13.18
CA ILE A 402 -3.12 -15.13 12.59
C ILE A 402 -4.12 -14.34 13.44
N GLN A 403 -3.64 -13.25 14.04
CA GLN A 403 -4.44 -12.35 14.86
C GLN A 403 -4.79 -11.12 14.04
N TRP A 404 -6.08 -10.89 13.86
CA TRP A 404 -6.57 -9.69 13.21
C TRP A 404 -7.03 -8.69 14.26
N GLN A 405 -6.28 -7.59 14.35
CA GLN A 405 -6.58 -6.54 15.30
C GLN A 405 -7.84 -5.76 14.91
N THR A 406 -8.73 -5.53 15.86
CA THR A 406 -9.94 -4.70 15.74
C THR A 406 -10.06 -3.74 16.93
N VAL A 407 -11.02 -2.81 16.91
CA VAL A 407 -11.34 -1.95 18.06
C VAL A 407 -11.81 -2.73 19.30
N PHE A 408 -12.29 -3.96 19.12
CA PHE A 408 -12.79 -4.81 20.20
C PHE A 408 -11.70 -5.78 20.73
N GLY A 409 -10.47 -5.67 20.23
CA GLY A 409 -9.37 -6.58 20.52
C GLY A 409 -8.97 -7.42 19.31
N ASN A 410 -8.15 -8.45 19.55
CA ASN A 410 -7.71 -9.35 18.49
C ASN A 410 -8.76 -10.43 18.21
N ALA A 411 -9.06 -10.65 16.94
CA ALA A 411 -9.93 -11.70 16.46
C ALA A 411 -9.12 -12.72 15.66
N SER A 412 -9.46 -14.00 15.78
CA SER A 412 -8.92 -15.09 14.99
C SER A 412 -10.02 -16.08 14.66
N PHE A 413 -9.90 -16.80 13.54
CA PHE A 413 -10.88 -17.81 13.10
C PHE A 413 -12.33 -17.29 13.04
N PRO A 414 -12.64 -16.29 12.20
CA PRO A 414 -14.03 -15.91 11.94
C PRO A 414 -14.87 -17.13 11.58
N THR A 415 -16.13 -17.16 12.02
CA THR A 415 -17.07 -18.22 11.67
C THR A 415 -17.47 -18.09 10.20
N MET A 416 -17.25 -19.15 9.43
CA MET A 416 -17.53 -19.21 7.99
C MET A 416 -18.09 -20.60 7.64
N ASP A 417 -18.67 -20.75 6.45
CA ASP A 417 -19.23 -22.04 6.00
C ASP A 417 -18.50 -22.52 4.74
N SER A 418 -17.66 -23.54 4.87
CA SER A 418 -16.92 -24.09 3.73
C SER A 418 -17.81 -24.71 2.65
N ARG A 419 -19.09 -24.99 2.94
CA ARG A 419 -20.07 -25.46 1.94
C ARG A 419 -20.45 -24.37 0.94
N ASP A 420 -20.17 -23.10 1.27
CA ASP A 420 -20.35 -21.96 0.38
C ASP A 420 -19.17 -21.76 -0.59
N LEU A 421 -18.11 -22.57 -0.49
CA LEU A 421 -17.05 -22.57 -1.50
C LEU A 421 -17.53 -23.22 -2.80
N PRO A 422 -17.07 -22.73 -3.97
CA PRO A 422 -17.33 -23.42 -5.23
C PRO A 422 -16.71 -24.83 -5.21
N PRO A 423 -17.20 -25.79 -6.01
CA PRO A 423 -16.54 -27.09 -6.13
C PRO A 423 -15.05 -26.94 -6.49
N ARG A 424 -14.21 -27.74 -5.83
CA ARG A 424 -12.75 -27.75 -6.06
C ARG A 424 -12.45 -28.14 -7.52
N ILE A 425 -11.43 -27.52 -8.11
CA ILE A 425 -11.17 -27.61 -9.55
C ILE A 425 -10.98 -29.04 -10.07
N ASP A 426 -10.40 -29.92 -9.27
CA ASP A 426 -10.18 -31.34 -9.58
C ASP A 426 -11.45 -32.19 -9.48
N THR A 427 -12.51 -31.69 -8.85
CA THR A 427 -13.84 -32.33 -8.82
C THR A 427 -14.72 -31.94 -10.01
N VAL A 428 -14.29 -30.93 -10.78
CA VAL A 428 -15.03 -30.42 -11.95
C VAL A 428 -14.26 -30.76 -13.23
N ARG A 429 -14.93 -31.39 -14.20
CA ARG A 429 -14.34 -31.67 -15.50
C ARG A 429 -14.53 -30.48 -16.44
N HIS A 430 -13.44 -29.78 -16.73
CA HIS A 430 -13.33 -28.82 -17.82
C HIS A 430 -12.59 -29.44 -19.01
N ALA A 431 -13.12 -29.25 -20.21
CA ALA A 431 -12.42 -29.55 -21.45
C ALA A 431 -11.56 -28.34 -21.83
N TYR A 432 -10.24 -28.51 -21.76
CA TYR A 432 -9.28 -27.48 -22.14
C TYR A 432 -8.80 -27.72 -23.58
N GLY A 433 -8.69 -26.65 -24.35
CA GLY A 433 -7.95 -26.64 -25.60
C GLY A 433 -6.44 -26.77 -25.37
N THR A 434 -5.69 -26.96 -26.46
CA THR A 434 -4.23 -27.00 -26.45
C THR A 434 -3.69 -25.72 -27.08
N LEU A 435 -2.77 -25.05 -26.38
CA LEU A 435 -2.05 -23.91 -26.93
C LEU A 435 -0.84 -24.38 -27.73
N GLU A 436 -0.79 -23.98 -29.00
CA GLU A 436 0.37 -24.24 -29.85
C GLU A 436 1.52 -23.29 -29.52
N ARG A 437 2.75 -23.71 -29.82
CA ARG A 437 3.90 -22.82 -29.79
C ARG A 437 3.95 -22.04 -31.09
N PHE A 438 4.39 -20.78 -31.01
CA PHE A 438 4.69 -20.01 -32.21
C PHE A 438 5.69 -20.78 -33.09
N PRO A 439 5.45 -20.87 -34.40
CA PRO A 439 6.43 -21.39 -35.34
C PRO A 439 7.61 -20.40 -35.35
N SER A 440 8.67 -20.71 -34.60
CA SER A 440 9.88 -19.89 -34.59
C SER A 440 10.59 -19.98 -35.95
N LEU A 441 11.14 -18.86 -36.43
CA LEU A 441 12.17 -18.81 -37.47
C LEU A 441 13.26 -19.87 -37.19
N PRO A 442 13.90 -20.44 -38.23
CA PRO A 442 14.75 -21.62 -38.11
C PRO A 442 15.84 -21.46 -37.04
N TYR A 443 15.82 -22.44 -36.15
CA TYR A 443 16.71 -22.69 -35.03
C TYR A 443 18.16 -22.82 -35.47
N SER A 444 19.10 -22.15 -34.78
CA SER A 444 20.53 -22.45 -34.88
C SER A 444 21.08 -22.79 -33.49
N PRO A 445 21.57 -24.03 -33.26
CA PRO A 445 22.11 -24.48 -31.96
C PRO A 445 23.51 -23.94 -31.63
N ALA A 446 24.07 -23.01 -32.41
CA ALA A 446 25.40 -22.49 -32.15
C ALA A 446 25.38 -21.41 -31.04
N PRO A 447 26.36 -21.38 -30.12
CA PRO A 447 26.56 -20.22 -29.27
C PRO A 447 26.75 -18.97 -30.14
N LEU A 448 26.14 -17.85 -29.76
CA LEU A 448 26.25 -16.57 -30.46
C LEU A 448 27.64 -15.93 -30.20
N LEU A 449 28.72 -16.67 -30.48
CA LEU A 449 30.00 -16.07 -30.80
C LEU A 449 29.98 -15.66 -32.28
N PRO A 450 30.64 -14.55 -32.67
CA PRO A 450 30.56 -14.05 -34.03
C PRO A 450 31.22 -15.05 -34.98
N CYS A 451 30.39 -15.81 -35.69
CA CYS A 451 30.82 -16.43 -36.93
C CYS A 451 31.19 -15.30 -37.92
N PRO A 452 32.33 -15.35 -38.63
CA PRO A 452 32.74 -14.29 -39.56
C PRO A 452 31.78 -14.07 -40.74
N SER A 453 30.83 -14.98 -40.95
CA SER A 453 29.76 -14.88 -41.94
C SER A 453 28.42 -14.53 -41.27
N ALA A 454 28.32 -13.28 -40.80
CA ALA A 454 27.10 -12.51 -40.49
C ALA A 454 26.00 -13.14 -39.60
N PRO A 455 26.22 -13.29 -38.28
CA PRO A 455 25.14 -13.38 -37.30
C PRO A 455 24.45 -12.02 -37.12
N LEU A 456 23.12 -12.03 -36.97
CA LEU A 456 22.35 -10.83 -36.62
C LEU A 456 22.84 -10.27 -35.27
N PRO A 457 22.93 -8.93 -35.09
CA PRO A 457 23.18 -8.32 -33.79
C PRO A 457 22.18 -8.86 -32.74
N LEU A 458 22.62 -9.11 -31.51
CA LEU A 458 21.79 -9.67 -30.43
C LEU A 458 20.46 -8.89 -30.25
N CYS A 459 20.52 -7.57 -30.37
CA CYS A 459 19.33 -6.71 -30.28
C CYS A 459 18.31 -6.98 -31.41
N ALA A 460 18.77 -7.33 -32.61
CA ALA A 460 17.90 -7.77 -33.72
C ALA A 460 17.34 -9.18 -33.47
N ALA A 461 18.10 -10.06 -32.80
CA ALA A 461 17.64 -11.40 -32.43
C ALA A 461 16.49 -11.39 -31.40
N MET A 462 16.19 -10.25 -30.76
CA MET A 462 15.05 -10.09 -29.85
C MET A 462 13.72 -9.82 -30.55
N GLN A 463 13.73 -9.51 -31.85
CA GLN A 463 12.51 -9.17 -32.60
C GLN A 463 11.39 -10.22 -32.47
N PRO A 464 11.67 -11.55 -32.51
CA PRO A 464 10.63 -12.56 -32.31
C PRO A 464 9.97 -12.51 -30.93
N ALA A 465 10.73 -12.22 -29.86
CA ALA A 465 10.16 -12.08 -28.52
C ALA A 465 9.28 -10.83 -28.39
N ILE A 466 9.67 -9.74 -29.06
CA ILE A 466 8.90 -8.48 -29.10
C ILE A 466 7.59 -8.70 -29.84
N GLU A 467 7.63 -9.37 -31.00
CA GLU A 467 6.45 -9.71 -31.78
C GLU A 467 5.51 -10.64 -31.01
N GLN A 468 6.07 -11.66 -30.35
CA GLN A 468 5.31 -12.55 -29.48
C GLN A 468 4.58 -11.79 -28.37
N ALA A 469 5.30 -10.92 -27.66
CA ALA A 469 4.72 -10.13 -26.58
C ALA A 469 3.67 -9.13 -27.10
N ARG A 470 3.84 -8.63 -28.33
CA ARG A 470 2.85 -7.80 -29.02
C ARG A 470 1.58 -8.58 -29.32
N ILE A 471 1.68 -9.81 -29.82
CA ILE A 471 0.54 -10.68 -30.15
C ILE A 471 -0.19 -11.13 -28.88
N ASN A 472 0.55 -11.54 -27.84
CA ASN A 472 -0.02 -12.02 -26.58
C ASN A 472 -0.49 -10.87 -25.66
N ARG A 473 -0.32 -9.62 -26.08
CA ARG A 473 -0.56 -8.44 -25.24
C ARG A 473 -1.99 -8.44 -24.69
N GLY A 474 -2.09 -8.35 -23.37
CA GLY A 474 -3.37 -8.24 -22.68
C GLY A 474 -4.19 -9.54 -22.61
N ALA A 475 -3.72 -10.65 -23.19
CA ALA A 475 -4.46 -11.91 -23.23
C ALA A 475 -4.78 -12.46 -21.84
N LEU A 476 -3.80 -12.49 -20.92
CA LEU A 476 -4.00 -12.94 -19.54
C LEU A 476 -5.08 -12.10 -18.82
N GLY A 477 -4.98 -10.78 -18.89
CA GLY A 477 -5.94 -9.87 -18.25
C GLY A 477 -7.35 -10.01 -18.84
N ALA A 478 -7.45 -10.10 -20.17
CA ALA A 478 -8.71 -10.30 -20.87
C ALA A 478 -9.35 -11.65 -20.52
N TYR A 479 -8.54 -12.71 -20.41
CA TYR A 479 -8.99 -14.04 -20.02
C TYR A 479 -9.50 -14.08 -18.59
N CYS A 480 -8.73 -13.57 -17.61
CA CYS A 480 -9.17 -13.47 -16.21
C CYS A 480 -10.48 -12.67 -16.09
N ASN A 481 -10.60 -11.54 -16.78
CA ASN A 481 -11.81 -10.73 -16.81
C ASN A 481 -13.03 -11.51 -17.32
N MET A 482 -12.84 -12.30 -18.38
CA MET A 482 -13.92 -13.13 -18.94
C MET A 482 -14.29 -14.27 -17.99
N LEU A 483 -13.32 -14.95 -17.36
CA LEU A 483 -13.59 -15.99 -16.36
C LEU A 483 -14.39 -15.43 -15.18
N MET A 484 -13.98 -14.29 -14.61
CA MET A 484 -14.72 -13.60 -13.55
C MET A 484 -16.15 -13.28 -13.97
N LEU A 485 -16.33 -12.72 -15.17
CA LEU A 485 -17.66 -12.40 -15.67
C LEU A 485 -18.53 -13.66 -15.82
N THR A 486 -17.99 -14.76 -16.36
CA THR A 486 -18.76 -16.01 -16.45
C THR A 486 -19.14 -16.56 -15.08
N LYS A 487 -18.23 -16.55 -14.10
CA LYS A 487 -18.53 -16.95 -12.73
C LYS A 487 -19.60 -16.05 -12.10
N ALA A 488 -19.52 -14.73 -12.27
CA ALA A 488 -20.51 -13.80 -11.75
C ALA A 488 -21.91 -14.02 -12.35
N LEU A 489 -22.00 -14.23 -13.67
CA LEU A 489 -23.28 -14.36 -14.38
C LEU A 489 -23.94 -15.74 -14.23
N TYR A 490 -23.13 -16.81 -14.19
CA TYR A 490 -23.63 -18.19 -14.29
C TYR A 490 -23.32 -19.05 -13.07
N GLY A 491 -22.61 -18.51 -12.08
CA GLY A 491 -22.19 -19.23 -10.87
C GLY A 491 -21.05 -20.23 -11.08
N LYS A 492 -20.61 -20.46 -12.32
CA LYS A 492 -19.60 -21.45 -12.71
C LYS A 492 -18.85 -21.01 -13.98
N LEU A 493 -17.71 -21.66 -14.24
CA LEU A 493 -17.00 -21.51 -15.50
C LEU A 493 -17.61 -22.36 -16.63
N PRO A 494 -17.40 -21.99 -17.89
CA PRO A 494 -17.77 -22.81 -19.03
C PRO A 494 -17.11 -24.20 -19.02
N HIS A 495 -17.79 -25.20 -19.58
CA HIS A 495 -17.24 -26.56 -19.71
C HIS A 495 -16.09 -26.62 -20.72
N HIS A 496 -16.05 -25.71 -21.71
CA HIS A 496 -15.01 -25.63 -22.72
C HIS A 496 -14.24 -24.32 -22.56
N LEU A 497 -12.97 -24.46 -22.20
CA LEU A 497 -12.03 -23.35 -22.01
C LEU A 497 -10.88 -23.48 -23.02
N PRO A 498 -10.33 -22.36 -23.52
CA PRO A 498 -9.28 -22.41 -24.54
C PRO A 498 -7.97 -23.01 -24.01
N ALA A 499 -7.69 -22.85 -22.71
CA ALA A 499 -6.52 -23.37 -22.00
C ALA A 499 -6.76 -23.30 -20.48
N ARG A 500 -5.87 -23.90 -19.67
CA ARG A 500 -5.87 -23.66 -18.21
C ARG A 500 -5.34 -22.26 -17.90
N LEU A 501 -5.71 -21.69 -16.76
CA LEU A 501 -5.18 -20.38 -16.36
C LEU A 501 -3.65 -20.35 -16.29
N GLU A 502 -3.01 -21.37 -15.69
CA GLU A 502 -1.55 -21.47 -15.65
C GLU A 502 -0.94 -21.50 -17.06
N ASP A 503 -1.58 -22.17 -18.02
CA ASP A 503 -1.08 -22.21 -19.40
C ASP A 503 -1.09 -20.85 -20.08
N VAL A 504 -2.07 -20.00 -19.73
CA VAL A 504 -2.17 -18.60 -20.20
C VAL A 504 -1.16 -17.70 -19.49
N ILE A 505 -0.94 -17.89 -18.19
CA ILE A 505 0.13 -17.19 -17.44
C ILE A 505 1.48 -17.50 -18.05
N ASP A 506 1.75 -18.78 -18.32
CA ASP A 506 2.96 -19.24 -18.98
C ASP A 506 3.10 -18.70 -20.40
N GLY A 507 2.03 -18.65 -21.18
CA GLY A 507 2.06 -18.04 -22.52
C GLY A 507 2.29 -16.53 -22.51
N ALA A 508 1.81 -15.84 -21.49
CA ALA A 508 1.94 -14.38 -21.38
C ALA A 508 3.32 -13.97 -20.87
N VAL A 509 3.95 -14.80 -20.00
CA VAL A 509 5.14 -14.40 -19.23
C VAL A 509 6.34 -15.33 -19.43
N LYS A 510 6.14 -16.63 -19.66
CA LYS A 510 7.19 -17.66 -19.51
C LYS A 510 7.59 -18.39 -20.80
N SER A 511 6.78 -18.38 -21.86
CA SER A 511 6.92 -19.31 -22.99
C SER A 511 6.64 -18.69 -24.36
N THR A 512 6.90 -19.47 -25.42
CA THR A 512 6.60 -19.13 -26.83
C THR A 512 5.20 -19.57 -27.26
N ARG A 513 4.26 -19.74 -26.32
CA ARG A 513 2.89 -20.17 -26.65
C ARG A 513 2.10 -19.04 -27.31
N ASP A 514 1.33 -19.38 -28.34
CA ASP A 514 0.41 -18.45 -28.99
C ASP A 514 -0.87 -18.29 -28.16
N LEU A 515 -1.16 -17.08 -27.71
CA LEU A 515 -2.39 -16.76 -26.98
C LEU A 515 -3.51 -16.19 -27.88
N SER A 516 -3.31 -16.15 -29.21
CA SER A 516 -4.34 -15.76 -30.16
C SER A 516 -5.63 -16.59 -30.03
N PRO A 517 -5.61 -17.92 -29.75
CA PRO A 517 -6.84 -18.68 -29.53
C PRO A 517 -7.58 -18.26 -28.27
N VAL A 518 -6.85 -17.84 -27.23
CA VAL A 518 -7.43 -17.33 -25.98
C VAL A 518 -8.13 -16.00 -26.22
N LEU A 519 -7.50 -15.08 -26.94
CA LEU A 519 -8.09 -13.79 -27.32
C LEU A 519 -9.34 -13.98 -28.21
N GLY A 520 -9.27 -14.89 -29.18
CA GLY A 520 -10.41 -15.26 -30.02
C GLY A 520 -11.58 -15.79 -29.19
N TRP A 521 -11.30 -16.68 -28.23
CA TRP A 521 -12.31 -17.18 -27.29
C TRP A 521 -12.90 -16.07 -26.41
N VAL A 522 -12.07 -15.14 -25.90
CA VAL A 522 -12.55 -14.02 -25.07
C VAL A 522 -13.48 -13.11 -25.87
N GLY A 523 -13.11 -12.74 -27.09
CA GLY A 523 -13.96 -11.93 -27.97
C GLY A 523 -15.29 -12.63 -28.30
N PHE A 524 -15.23 -13.93 -28.61
CA PHE A 524 -16.43 -14.75 -28.84
C PHE A 524 -17.32 -14.79 -27.59
N ALA A 525 -16.76 -15.12 -26.42
CA ALA A 525 -17.50 -15.23 -25.17
C ALA A 525 -18.14 -13.89 -24.76
N ALA A 526 -17.41 -12.79 -24.87
CA ALA A 526 -17.93 -11.45 -24.60
C ALA A 526 -19.09 -11.09 -25.53
N GLY A 527 -18.95 -11.35 -26.83
CA GLY A 527 -20.02 -11.14 -27.81
C GLY A 527 -21.28 -11.96 -27.50
N ARG A 528 -21.11 -13.23 -27.12
CA ARG A 528 -22.23 -14.11 -26.73
C ARG A 528 -22.96 -13.63 -25.48
N VAL A 529 -22.26 -13.04 -24.50
CA VAL A 529 -22.91 -12.46 -23.32
C VAL A 529 -23.81 -11.28 -23.74
N VAL A 530 -23.32 -10.40 -24.60
CA VAL A 530 -24.10 -9.25 -25.11
C VAL A 530 -25.31 -9.72 -25.90
N GLU A 531 -25.15 -10.71 -26.80
CA GLU A 531 -26.24 -11.27 -27.61
C GLU A 531 -27.36 -11.90 -26.76
N GLN A 532 -27.02 -12.47 -25.59
CA GLN A 532 -28.02 -13.02 -24.68
C GLN A 532 -28.86 -11.93 -23.99
N GLY A 533 -28.45 -10.66 -24.04
CA GLY A 533 -29.13 -9.56 -23.36
C GLY A 533 -29.14 -9.72 -21.84
N LYS A 534 -28.21 -10.51 -21.27
CA LYS A 534 -28.14 -10.70 -19.81
C LYS A 534 -27.57 -9.45 -19.16
N PRO A 535 -28.22 -8.92 -18.10
CA PRO A 535 -27.64 -7.86 -17.31
C PRO A 535 -26.28 -8.27 -16.70
N ILE A 536 -25.31 -7.36 -16.70
CA ILE A 536 -23.94 -7.56 -16.21
C ILE A 536 -23.68 -6.66 -14.99
N PRO A 537 -22.92 -7.11 -13.97
CA PRO A 537 -22.46 -6.26 -12.88
C PRO A 537 -21.75 -5.01 -13.38
N ALA A 538 -22.17 -3.83 -12.93
CA ALA A 538 -21.63 -2.55 -13.41
C ALA A 538 -20.12 -2.45 -13.16
N SER A 539 -19.64 -3.03 -12.05
CA SER A 539 -18.22 -3.15 -11.71
C SER A 539 -17.38 -3.96 -12.70
N LEU A 540 -18.01 -4.82 -13.53
CA LEU A 540 -17.34 -5.65 -14.53
C LEU A 540 -17.47 -5.12 -15.97
N PHE A 541 -18.26 -4.07 -16.22
CA PHE A 541 -18.46 -3.49 -17.56
C PHE A 541 -17.15 -3.14 -18.25
N ARG A 542 -16.38 -2.24 -17.62
CA ARG A 542 -15.11 -1.72 -18.18
C ARG A 542 -14.07 -2.81 -18.44
N ARG A 543 -14.21 -3.96 -17.78
CA ARG A 543 -13.27 -5.08 -17.90
C ARG A 543 -13.43 -5.87 -19.20
N ILE A 544 -14.59 -5.78 -19.85
CA ILE A 544 -14.87 -6.46 -21.13
C ILE A 544 -15.01 -5.51 -22.31
N GLU A 545 -15.15 -4.20 -22.09
CA GLU A 545 -15.35 -3.19 -23.15
C GLU A 545 -14.28 -3.26 -24.24
N ALA A 546 -13.01 -3.50 -23.88
CA ALA A 546 -11.92 -3.61 -24.85
C ALA A 546 -12.09 -4.78 -25.84
N ASN A 547 -12.91 -5.76 -25.51
CA ASN A 547 -13.17 -6.96 -26.32
C ASN A 547 -14.48 -6.87 -27.12
N LEU A 548 -15.16 -5.71 -27.10
CA LEU A 548 -16.46 -5.51 -27.73
C LEU A 548 -16.39 -4.44 -28.84
N THR A 549 -17.21 -4.62 -29.88
CA THR A 549 -17.47 -3.58 -30.88
C THR A 549 -18.34 -2.45 -30.29
N ASP A 550 -18.32 -1.25 -30.87
CA ASP A 550 -19.12 -0.13 -30.35
C ASP A 550 -20.63 -0.43 -30.39
N LYS A 551 -21.09 -1.20 -31.38
CA LYS A 551 -22.47 -1.72 -31.43
C LYS A 551 -22.79 -2.62 -30.24
N GLN A 552 -21.88 -3.51 -29.87
CA GLN A 552 -22.06 -4.40 -28.72
C GLN A 552 -21.97 -3.63 -27.39
N LYS A 553 -21.07 -2.65 -27.27
CA LYS A 553 -20.98 -1.79 -26.08
C LYS A 553 -22.30 -1.07 -25.81
N ALA A 554 -22.96 -0.55 -26.86
CA ALA A 554 -24.26 0.10 -26.76
C ALA A 554 -25.41 -0.84 -26.33
N GLN A 555 -25.19 -2.16 -26.38
CA GLN A 555 -26.17 -3.18 -26.00
C GLN A 555 -25.93 -3.75 -24.60
N LEU A 556 -24.89 -3.31 -23.90
CA LEU A 556 -24.64 -3.76 -22.53
C LEU A 556 -25.73 -3.24 -21.58
N ILE A 557 -26.27 -4.15 -20.76
CA ILE A 557 -27.33 -3.85 -19.78
C ILE A 557 -26.74 -4.02 -18.38
N PRO A 558 -26.71 -2.98 -17.52
CA PRO A 558 -26.19 -3.13 -16.17
C PRO A 558 -27.22 -3.82 -15.26
N THR A 559 -26.76 -4.63 -14.32
CA THR A 559 -27.59 -5.09 -13.20
C THR A 559 -27.86 -3.96 -12.21
N THR A 560 -28.94 -4.09 -11.45
CA THR A 560 -29.29 -3.17 -10.34
C THR A 560 -29.27 -3.85 -8.97
N ASN A 561 -29.21 -5.19 -8.94
CA ASN A 561 -29.36 -6.00 -7.73
C ASN A 561 -28.38 -7.17 -7.65
N HIS A 562 -27.36 -7.21 -8.51
CA HIS A 562 -26.32 -8.23 -8.37
C HIS A 562 -25.49 -7.96 -7.11
N TRP A 563 -25.03 -9.01 -6.42
CA TRP A 563 -24.32 -8.88 -5.14
C TRP A 563 -23.08 -7.97 -5.20
N LEU A 564 -22.36 -7.94 -6.34
CA LEU A 564 -21.26 -7.01 -6.58
C LEU A 564 -21.70 -5.53 -6.58
N ASP A 565 -22.86 -5.22 -7.17
CA ASP A 565 -23.37 -3.85 -7.22
C ASP A 565 -23.92 -3.42 -5.86
N VAL A 566 -24.56 -4.35 -5.14
CA VAL A 566 -24.99 -4.16 -3.75
C VAL A 566 -23.80 -3.87 -2.85
N LEU A 567 -22.73 -4.67 -2.96
CA LEU A 567 -21.48 -4.46 -2.24
C LEU A 567 -20.87 -3.09 -2.59
N GLN A 568 -20.77 -2.74 -3.88
CA GLN A 568 -20.20 -1.46 -4.29
C GLN A 568 -21.02 -0.27 -3.76
N THR A 569 -22.35 -0.39 -3.73
CA THR A 569 -23.25 0.62 -3.15
C THR A 569 -23.02 0.75 -1.64
N ALA A 570 -22.95 -0.37 -0.92
CA ALA A 570 -22.70 -0.38 0.52
C ALA A 570 -21.33 0.21 0.88
N VAL A 571 -20.29 -0.10 0.09
CA VAL A 571 -18.95 0.47 0.22
C VAL A 571 -18.95 1.98 0.00
N SER A 572 -19.70 2.47 -0.99
CA SER A 572 -19.86 3.91 -1.25
C SER A 572 -20.52 4.62 -0.06
N HIS A 573 -21.54 4.00 0.52
CA HIS A 573 -22.19 4.50 1.72
C HIS A 573 -21.24 4.52 2.92
N HIS A 574 -20.49 3.42 3.15
CA HIS A 574 -19.49 3.35 4.21
C HIS A 574 -18.41 4.43 4.07
N ILE A 575 -17.91 4.67 2.86
CA ILE A 575 -16.94 5.75 2.59
C ILE A 575 -17.52 7.12 2.99
N THR A 576 -18.79 7.38 2.66
CA THR A 576 -19.46 8.64 3.04
C THR A 576 -19.60 8.78 4.56
N THR A 577 -19.97 7.69 5.24
CA THR A 577 -20.03 7.65 6.71
C THR A 577 -18.66 7.89 7.32
N TYR A 578 -17.63 7.23 6.81
CA TYR A 578 -16.26 7.38 7.28
C TYR A 578 -15.74 8.81 7.10
N GLU A 579 -16.06 9.49 5.98
CA GLU A 579 -15.75 10.91 5.79
C GLU A 579 -16.43 11.80 6.83
N ALA A 580 -17.68 11.51 7.21
CA ALA A 580 -18.38 12.22 8.27
C ALA A 580 -17.75 11.97 9.65
N GLU A 581 -17.32 10.74 9.94
CA GLU A 581 -16.60 10.39 11.17
C GLU A 581 -15.23 11.09 11.24
N ILE A 582 -14.50 11.17 10.12
CA ILE A 582 -13.25 11.94 10.04
C ILE A 582 -13.51 13.42 10.33
N ALA A 583 -14.60 13.98 9.80
CA ALA A 583 -14.97 15.37 10.04
C ALA A 583 -15.31 15.61 11.52
N ALA A 584 -16.03 14.69 12.16
CA ALA A 584 -16.32 14.72 13.59
C ALA A 584 -15.04 14.61 14.44
N LEU A 585 -14.17 13.63 14.15
CA LEU A 585 -12.88 13.46 14.83
C LEU A 585 -11.97 14.69 14.64
N SER A 586 -12.01 15.31 13.46
CA SER A 586 -11.26 16.55 13.19
C SER A 586 -11.75 17.73 14.03
N ALA A 587 -13.03 17.75 14.42
CA ALA A 587 -13.58 18.78 15.29
C ALA A 587 -13.19 18.58 16.76
N GLU A 588 -12.78 17.38 17.15
CA GLU A 588 -12.20 17.07 18.47
C GLU A 588 -10.74 17.54 18.62
N ALA A 589 -10.12 18.04 17.54
CA ALA A 589 -8.71 18.44 17.57
C ALA A 589 -8.46 19.58 18.59
N ALA A 590 -7.47 19.37 19.46
CA ALA A 590 -7.10 20.26 20.55
C ALA A 590 -5.63 20.69 20.41
N PRO A 591 -5.35 21.85 19.80
CA PRO A 591 -4.00 22.31 19.53
C PRO A 591 -3.24 22.69 20.83
N PRO A 592 -1.89 22.65 20.81
CA PRO A 592 -1.06 23.12 21.92
C PRO A 592 -1.24 24.62 22.21
N ALA A 593 -1.29 24.99 23.49
CA ALA A 593 -1.44 26.39 23.94
C ALA A 593 -0.38 27.32 23.33
N ALA A 594 0.87 26.86 23.29
CA ALA A 594 2.02 27.61 22.78
C ALA A 594 1.85 28.05 21.31
N VAL A 595 1.10 27.30 20.49
CA VAL A 595 0.82 27.70 19.10
C VAL A 595 0.04 29.02 19.06
N ILE A 596 -0.89 29.20 19.99
CA ILE A 596 -1.70 30.42 20.09
C ILE A 596 -0.89 31.55 20.69
N GLU A 597 -0.17 31.29 21.79
CA GLU A 597 0.66 32.29 22.47
C GLU A 597 1.67 32.95 21.53
N HIS A 598 2.32 32.14 20.70
CA HIS A 598 3.33 32.60 19.75
C HIS A 598 2.73 33.04 18.40
N GLY A 599 1.71 32.34 17.91
CA GLY A 599 1.12 32.59 16.59
C GLY A 599 0.20 33.82 16.54
N TYR A 600 -0.49 34.17 17.63
CA TYR A 600 -1.53 35.19 17.60
C TYR A 600 -1.02 36.58 17.15
N LYS A 601 0.24 36.91 17.47
CA LYS A 601 0.90 38.17 17.01
C LYS A 601 0.99 38.27 15.48
N TRP A 602 0.93 37.14 14.79
CA TRP A 602 1.04 37.00 13.34
C TRP A 602 -0.29 36.60 12.69
N ALA A 603 -1.40 36.60 13.45
CA ALA A 603 -2.70 36.13 12.97
C ALA A 603 -3.19 36.88 11.73
N ALA A 604 -2.88 38.18 11.57
CA ALA A 604 -3.29 38.94 10.39
C ALA A 604 -2.63 38.44 9.09
N GLN A 605 -1.32 38.19 9.13
CA GLN A 605 -0.55 37.64 8.02
C GLN A 605 -0.92 36.16 7.79
N GLY A 606 -1.09 35.40 8.88
CA GLY A 606 -1.59 34.03 8.82
C GLY A 606 -2.97 33.92 8.19
N GLN A 607 -3.88 34.85 8.50
CA GLN A 607 -5.19 34.95 7.87
C GLN A 607 -5.08 35.20 6.36
N GLN A 608 -4.12 36.04 5.94
CA GLN A 608 -3.90 36.29 4.51
C GLN A 608 -3.42 35.02 3.79
N LEU A 609 -2.49 34.27 4.38
CA LEU A 609 -2.09 32.95 3.86
C LEU A 609 -3.30 32.00 3.72
N ARG A 610 -4.16 31.93 4.75
CA ARG A 610 -5.39 31.12 4.71
C ARG A 610 -6.35 31.57 3.61
N ARG A 611 -6.49 32.88 3.38
CA ARG A 611 -7.35 33.40 2.29
C ARG A 611 -6.85 32.96 0.92
N ILE A 612 -5.54 33.03 0.67
CA ILE A 612 -4.94 32.54 -0.59
C ILE A 612 -5.31 31.07 -0.78
N PHE A 613 -5.12 30.25 0.26
CA PHE A 613 -5.49 28.84 0.23
C PHE A 613 -6.99 28.63 -0.07
N GLN A 614 -7.87 29.30 0.68
CA GLN A 614 -9.33 29.19 0.53
C GLN A 614 -9.82 29.65 -0.85
N GLN A 615 -9.25 30.72 -1.40
CA GLN A 615 -9.55 31.20 -2.74
C GLN A 615 -9.19 30.15 -3.80
N GLY A 616 -8.02 29.51 -3.67
CA GLY A 616 -7.61 28.42 -4.54
C GLY A 616 -8.60 27.23 -4.50
N ILE A 617 -9.04 26.84 -3.30
CA ILE A 617 -10.03 25.77 -3.12
C ILE A 617 -11.39 26.15 -3.72
N ALA A 618 -11.87 27.37 -3.48
CA ALA A 618 -13.13 27.87 -4.04
C ALA A 618 -13.11 27.90 -5.58
N GLN A 619 -11.94 28.16 -6.16
CA GLN A 619 -11.70 28.12 -7.60
C GLN A 619 -11.46 26.70 -8.16
N LYS A 620 -11.50 25.66 -7.30
CA LYS A 620 -11.20 24.27 -7.67
C LYS A 620 -9.84 24.08 -8.34
N ARG A 621 -8.85 24.90 -7.96
CA ARG A 621 -7.49 24.81 -8.50
C ARG A 621 -6.76 23.55 -7.98
N PRO A 622 -5.83 22.97 -8.76
CA PRO A 622 -4.96 21.90 -8.27
C PRO A 622 -4.23 22.31 -6.98
N PHE A 623 -4.14 21.41 -6.00
CA PHE A 623 -3.46 21.68 -4.73
C PHE A 623 -1.99 22.12 -4.91
N SER A 624 -1.30 21.65 -5.96
CA SER A 624 0.06 22.07 -6.32
C SER A 624 0.16 23.57 -6.58
N ASP A 625 -0.84 24.13 -7.26
CA ASP A 625 -0.85 25.53 -7.67
C ASP A 625 -1.16 26.40 -6.45
N ILE A 626 -2.09 25.95 -5.61
CA ILE A 626 -2.42 26.60 -4.34
C ILE A 626 -1.19 26.62 -3.42
N ALA A 627 -0.46 25.50 -3.33
CA ALA A 627 0.76 25.40 -2.55
C ALA A 627 1.87 26.33 -3.11
N THR A 628 1.95 26.47 -4.43
CA THR A 628 2.87 27.41 -5.09
C THR A 628 2.56 28.85 -4.72
N ASP A 629 1.29 29.26 -4.76
CA ASP A 629 0.88 30.62 -4.39
C ASP A 629 1.15 30.92 -2.91
N CYS A 630 0.85 29.95 -2.03
CA CYS A 630 1.13 30.06 -0.61
C CYS A 630 2.64 30.16 -0.34
N THR A 631 3.45 29.39 -1.07
CA THR A 631 4.92 29.44 -1.00
C THR A 631 5.45 30.78 -1.50
N ALA A 632 4.90 31.31 -2.60
CA ALA A 632 5.26 32.62 -3.13
C ALA A 632 4.94 33.75 -2.15
N TYR A 633 3.79 33.66 -1.46
CA TYR A 633 3.45 34.61 -0.40
C TYR A 633 4.47 34.58 0.74
N LEU A 634 4.88 33.39 1.20
CA LEU A 634 5.88 33.25 2.27
C LEU A 634 7.28 33.68 1.82
N ALA A 635 7.64 33.47 0.55
CA ALA A 635 8.93 33.88 -0.01
C ALA A 635 9.12 35.41 -0.04
N GLY A 636 8.03 36.19 0.05
CA GLY A 636 8.08 37.64 0.26
C GLY A 636 8.55 38.07 1.66
N TRP A 637 8.74 37.12 2.58
CA TRP A 637 9.20 37.35 3.94
C TRP A 637 10.53 36.64 4.18
N ASN A 638 11.31 37.09 5.17
CA ASN A 638 12.48 36.33 5.61
C ASN A 638 12.05 34.99 6.27
N ASP A 639 12.97 34.03 6.35
CA ASP A 639 12.65 32.67 6.81
C ASP A 639 12.07 32.63 8.23
N ASP A 640 12.53 33.49 9.13
CA ASP A 640 12.01 33.57 10.50
C ASP A 640 10.56 34.07 10.52
N ASN A 641 10.26 35.15 9.81
CA ASN A 641 8.90 35.68 9.68
C ASN A 641 7.97 34.66 9.01
N ALA A 642 8.44 33.94 7.99
CA ALA A 642 7.66 32.91 7.33
C ALA A 642 7.23 31.79 8.31
N ARG A 643 8.10 31.38 9.24
CA ARG A 643 7.75 30.43 10.31
C ARG A 643 6.67 30.98 11.23
N TRP A 644 6.78 32.23 11.64
CA TRP A 644 5.79 32.86 12.52
C TRP A 644 4.43 33.08 11.83
N ILE A 645 4.44 33.38 10.53
CA ILE A 645 3.21 33.49 9.72
C ILE A 645 2.49 32.14 9.65
N LEU A 646 3.22 31.02 9.53
CA LEU A 646 2.62 29.68 9.58
C LEU A 646 1.97 29.41 10.93
N LEU A 647 2.63 29.73 12.05
CA LEU A 647 2.01 29.65 13.39
C LEU A 647 0.82 30.59 13.52
N GLY A 648 0.89 31.80 12.96
CA GLY A 648 -0.23 32.73 12.89
C GLY A 648 -1.40 32.19 12.09
N SER A 649 -1.15 31.41 11.04
CA SER A 649 -2.21 30.76 10.26
C SER A 649 -2.88 29.64 11.06
N LEU A 650 -2.12 28.86 11.83
CA LEU A 650 -2.68 27.87 12.76
C LEU A 650 -3.49 28.58 13.85
N ALA A 651 -2.93 29.59 14.51
CA ALA A 651 -3.60 30.35 15.56
C ALA A 651 -4.89 31.03 15.06
N ASP A 652 -4.90 31.62 13.86
CA ASP A 652 -6.11 32.20 13.27
C ASP A 652 -7.15 31.14 12.91
N ALA A 653 -6.73 29.96 12.44
CA ALA A 653 -7.63 28.83 12.20
C ALA A 653 -8.30 28.33 13.49
N ILE A 654 -7.53 28.26 14.58
CA ILE A 654 -8.03 27.87 15.89
C ILE A 654 -8.97 28.96 16.44
N HIS A 655 -8.59 30.23 16.30
CA HIS A 655 -9.30 31.37 16.86
C HIS A 655 -10.61 31.72 16.14
N ARG A 656 -10.65 31.62 14.81
CA ARG A 656 -11.85 31.99 14.03
C ARG A 656 -12.63 30.78 13.55
N GLY A 657 -12.15 29.58 13.85
CA GLY A 657 -12.56 28.36 13.20
C GLY A 657 -12.09 28.28 11.74
N GLY A 658 -12.43 27.16 11.12
CA GLY A 658 -12.09 26.83 9.74
C GLY A 658 -10.81 26.02 9.61
N SER A 659 -10.38 25.81 8.37
CA SER A 659 -9.28 24.87 8.07
C SER A 659 -7.91 25.44 8.42
N ASP A 660 -7.11 24.61 9.07
CA ASP A 660 -5.66 24.72 9.30
C ASP A 660 -4.84 24.05 8.17
N ALA A 661 -5.50 23.45 7.16
CA ALA A 661 -4.85 22.71 6.09
C ALA A 661 -3.86 23.56 5.26
N ALA A 662 -3.97 24.89 5.29
CA ALA A 662 -3.02 25.79 4.63
C ALA A 662 -1.59 25.60 5.14
N ALA A 663 -1.40 25.35 6.44
CA ALA A 663 -0.09 25.13 7.06
C ALA A 663 0.48 23.73 6.77
N TRP A 664 -0.36 22.78 6.34
CA TRP A 664 -0.03 21.37 6.15
C TRP A 664 0.07 20.96 4.67
N GLN A 665 0.17 21.93 3.76
CA GLN A 665 0.38 21.65 2.34
C GLN A 665 1.80 21.11 2.07
N GLN A 666 1.94 20.38 0.97
CA GLN A 666 3.25 19.92 0.49
C GLN A 666 4.19 21.13 0.29
N GLY A 667 5.42 21.04 0.79
CA GLY A 667 6.39 22.14 0.79
C GLY A 667 6.26 23.12 1.97
N LEU A 668 5.06 23.29 2.54
CA LEU A 668 4.82 24.14 3.71
C LEU A 668 4.91 23.37 5.03
N ALA A 669 4.43 22.12 5.04
CA ALA A 669 4.42 21.29 6.24
C ALA A 669 5.80 21.16 6.92
N PRO A 670 6.94 20.99 6.20
CA PRO A 670 8.26 21.00 6.85
C PRO A 670 8.60 22.33 7.53
N LYS A 671 8.20 23.47 6.94
CA LYS A 671 8.36 24.80 7.56
C LYS A 671 7.47 24.96 8.80
N THR A 672 6.26 24.38 8.77
CA THR A 672 5.36 24.35 9.94
C THR A 672 5.94 23.50 11.07
N ILE A 673 6.47 22.32 10.77
CA ILE A 673 7.18 21.45 11.74
C ILE A 673 8.37 22.21 12.36
N SER A 674 9.18 22.88 11.53
CA SER A 674 10.28 23.73 12.02
C SER A 674 9.79 24.86 12.93
N ALA A 675 8.65 25.48 12.62
CA ALA A 675 8.07 26.52 13.47
C ALA A 675 7.57 25.96 14.81
N LEU A 676 6.98 24.76 14.83
CA LEU A 676 6.56 24.08 16.05
C LEU A 676 7.76 23.70 16.94
N ARG A 677 8.89 23.26 16.35
CA ARG A 677 10.15 23.04 17.08
C ARG A 677 10.69 24.32 17.72
N ALA A 678 10.63 25.44 17.00
CA ALA A 678 11.13 26.72 17.48
C ALA A 678 10.40 27.23 18.72
N ILE A 679 9.15 26.80 18.94
CA ILE A 679 8.36 27.12 20.14
C ILE A 679 8.33 25.98 21.17
N GLY A 680 9.12 24.92 20.97
CA GLY A 680 9.23 23.80 21.90
C GLY A 680 8.00 22.90 21.98
N VAL A 681 7.08 22.97 21.01
CA VAL A 681 5.88 22.12 20.97
C VAL A 681 6.21 20.69 20.54
N ILE A 682 7.22 20.52 19.69
CA ILE A 682 7.78 19.23 19.26
C ILE A 682 9.29 19.28 19.29
N GLY A 683 9.94 18.12 19.40
CA GLY A 683 11.39 17.98 19.40
C GLY A 683 12.00 17.74 18.02
N GLU A 684 13.30 17.49 18.00
CA GLU A 684 13.94 16.88 16.83
C GLU A 684 13.53 15.40 16.72
N PRO A 685 13.37 14.86 15.49
CA PRO A 685 12.88 13.52 15.32
C PRO A 685 13.93 12.51 15.80
N VAL A 686 13.53 11.62 16.71
CA VAL A 686 14.43 10.58 17.20
C VAL A 686 14.31 9.36 16.30
N TRP A 687 15.27 9.16 15.41
CA TRP A 687 15.33 7.95 14.59
C TRP A 687 16.17 6.88 15.27
N THR A 688 15.58 5.71 15.53
CA THR A 688 16.31 4.55 16.05
C THR A 688 16.66 3.54 14.98
N ARG A 689 17.45 2.54 15.37
CA ARG A 689 17.84 1.39 14.55
C ARG A 689 16.65 0.48 14.17
N VAL A 690 15.44 0.70 14.72
CA VAL A 690 14.21 -0.08 14.43
C VAL A 690 13.16 0.76 13.66
N GLY A 691 13.31 2.08 13.62
CA GLY A 691 12.35 3.02 13.06
C GLY A 691 12.36 4.35 13.84
N ALA A 692 11.48 5.29 13.50
CA ALA A 692 11.28 6.47 14.35
C ALA A 692 10.87 6.01 15.77
N LEU A 693 11.55 6.52 16.80
CA LEU A 693 11.04 6.51 18.17
C LEU A 693 9.91 7.53 18.19
N LEU A 694 8.69 7.03 18.26
CA LEU A 694 7.49 7.83 18.35
C LEU A 694 7.30 8.11 19.84
N TRP A 695 7.78 9.27 20.29
CA TRP A 695 7.58 9.70 21.67
C TRP A 695 6.66 10.91 21.68
N VAL A 696 5.40 10.71 22.08
CA VAL A 696 4.50 11.81 22.39
C VAL A 696 4.66 12.09 23.87
N GLU A 697 5.17 13.27 24.22
CA GLU A 697 5.17 13.73 25.61
C GLU A 697 3.70 14.03 25.98
N GLU A 698 3.10 13.19 26.84
CA GLU A 698 1.66 13.24 27.15
C GLU A 698 1.19 14.54 27.86
N ASN A 699 2.11 15.46 28.17
CA ASN A 699 1.86 16.63 29.00
C ASN A 699 1.95 17.97 28.27
N VAL A 700 1.82 18.02 26.93
CA VAL A 700 1.69 19.30 26.23
C VAL A 700 0.31 19.90 26.53
N PRO A 701 0.21 21.07 27.19
CA PRO A 701 -1.08 21.66 27.50
C PRO A 701 -1.84 21.98 26.21
N THR A 702 -2.96 21.29 26.00
CA THR A 702 -3.85 21.54 24.88
C THR A 702 -4.90 22.56 25.27
N VAL A 703 -5.37 23.30 24.27
CA VAL A 703 -6.39 24.33 24.47
C VAL A 703 -7.53 24.15 23.49
N VAL A 704 -8.69 24.64 23.93
CA VAL A 704 -9.94 24.47 23.24
C VAL A 704 -10.56 25.84 23.00
N PRO A 705 -10.94 26.18 21.76
CA PRO A 705 -11.63 27.42 21.46
C PRO A 705 -13.10 27.35 21.87
N LEU A 706 -13.56 28.28 22.71
CA LEU A 706 -14.96 28.40 23.12
C LEU A 706 -15.47 29.83 22.89
N GLN A 707 -16.61 29.97 22.25
CA GLN A 707 -17.35 31.22 22.19
C GLN A 707 -18.42 31.23 23.28
N ILE A 708 -18.34 32.21 24.17
CA ILE A 708 -19.25 32.41 25.29
C ILE A 708 -20.05 33.69 25.05
N ASN A 709 -21.36 33.51 24.93
CA ASN A 709 -22.31 34.56 24.63
C ASN A 709 -22.98 35.13 25.87
N GLY A 710 -23.44 36.37 25.76
CA GLY A 710 -24.23 37.05 26.77
C GLY A 710 -23.42 37.58 27.95
N ILE A 711 -22.10 37.64 27.82
CA ILE A 711 -21.18 38.05 28.90
C ILE A 711 -21.41 39.50 29.30
N TRP A 712 -21.54 40.43 28.34
CA TRP A 712 -21.82 41.84 28.65
C TRP A 712 -23.13 42.03 29.43
N PHE A 713 -24.13 41.20 29.14
CA PHE A 713 -25.43 41.26 29.81
C PHE A 713 -25.35 40.69 31.23
N ASN A 714 -24.63 39.58 31.41
CA ASN A 714 -24.41 38.98 32.72
C ASN A 714 -23.48 39.86 33.59
N TRP A 715 -22.53 40.55 32.98
CA TRP A 715 -21.70 41.54 33.66
C TRP A 715 -22.56 42.68 34.23
N LEU A 716 -23.51 43.22 33.46
CA LEU A 716 -24.45 44.23 33.95
C LEU A 716 -25.28 43.71 35.14
N LYS A 717 -25.76 42.47 35.07
CA LYS A 717 -26.47 41.84 36.20
C LYS A 717 -25.60 41.75 37.45
N CYS A 718 -24.31 41.42 37.30
CA CYS A 718 -23.36 41.40 38.41
C CYS A 718 -23.09 42.79 39.01
N GLN A 719 -23.34 43.87 38.27
CA GLN A 719 -23.26 45.25 38.76
C GLN A 719 -24.57 45.74 39.41
N GLY A 720 -25.58 44.87 39.56
CA GLY A 720 -26.87 45.21 40.17
C GLY A 720 -27.92 45.77 39.21
N TYR A 721 -27.67 45.73 37.89
CA TYR A 721 -28.68 46.13 36.91
C TYR A 721 -29.65 44.98 36.61
N HIS A 722 -30.96 45.27 36.67
CA HIS A 722 -32.01 44.29 36.39
C HIS A 722 -32.77 44.65 35.12
N PHE A 723 -32.57 43.84 34.08
CA PHE A 723 -33.25 43.96 32.78
C PHE A 723 -33.86 42.60 32.42
N SER A 724 -35.07 42.59 31.85
CA SER A 724 -35.77 41.35 31.49
C SER A 724 -35.16 40.66 30.26
N SER A 725 -34.53 41.43 29.37
CA SER A 725 -33.86 40.90 28.17
C SER A 725 -32.71 41.79 27.69
N MET A 726 -31.82 41.27 26.84
CA MET A 726 -30.75 42.05 26.22
C MET A 726 -31.29 43.25 25.40
N ALA A 727 -32.45 43.08 24.76
CA ALA A 727 -33.10 44.12 23.96
C ALA A 727 -33.56 45.32 24.81
N SER A 728 -33.94 45.07 26.07
CA SER A 728 -34.38 46.10 27.01
C SER A 728 -33.26 46.97 27.58
N VAL A 729 -31.99 46.63 27.33
CA VAL A 729 -30.85 47.43 27.80
C VAL A 729 -30.68 48.68 26.92
N PRO A 730 -30.68 49.90 27.50
CA PRO A 730 -30.42 51.13 26.76
C PRO A 730 -29.11 51.05 25.97
N GLN A 731 -29.11 51.54 24.73
CA GLN A 731 -27.97 51.42 23.82
C GLN A 731 -26.66 51.95 24.42
N ALA A 732 -26.69 53.13 25.04
CA ALA A 732 -25.50 53.71 25.68
C ALA A 732 -24.92 52.81 26.79
N LEU A 733 -25.79 52.17 27.58
CA LEU A 733 -25.37 51.26 28.64
C LEU A 733 -24.86 49.93 28.07
N ARG A 734 -25.47 49.44 26.99
CA ARG A 734 -25.03 48.25 26.25
C ARG A 734 -23.63 48.44 25.69
N GLU A 735 -23.39 49.53 24.98
CA GLU A 735 -22.06 49.83 24.41
C GLU A 735 -21.01 50.00 25.52
N LYS A 736 -21.36 50.65 26.63
CA LYS A 736 -20.49 50.74 27.81
C LYS A 736 -20.14 49.37 28.38
N ALA A 737 -21.12 48.46 28.49
CA ALA A 737 -20.90 47.10 28.97
C ALA A 737 -20.04 46.27 28.02
N LYS A 738 -20.27 46.36 26.71
CA LYS A 738 -19.46 45.69 25.68
C LYS A 738 -18.01 46.16 25.71
N ALA A 739 -17.79 47.47 25.78
CA ALA A 739 -16.46 48.06 25.92
C ALA A 739 -15.76 47.58 27.20
N LYS A 740 -16.49 47.49 28.32
CA LYS A 740 -15.92 46.99 29.58
C LYS A 740 -15.58 45.50 29.52
N VAL A 741 -16.40 44.67 28.89
CA VAL A 741 -16.04 43.26 28.64
C VAL A 741 -14.79 43.14 27.79
N SER A 742 -14.61 44.01 26.79
CA SER A 742 -13.39 44.07 25.98
C SER A 742 -12.15 44.43 26.80
N GLU A 743 -12.26 45.38 27.72
CA GLU A 743 -11.19 45.71 28.67
C GLU A 743 -10.86 44.52 29.59
N LEU A 744 -11.89 43.85 30.14
CA LEU A 744 -11.73 42.71 31.05
C LEU A 744 -11.13 41.47 30.37
N ALA A 745 -11.43 41.26 29.08
CA ALA A 745 -10.90 40.16 28.28
C ALA A 745 -9.36 40.18 28.22
N ASN A 746 -8.77 41.36 28.09
CA ASN A 746 -7.32 41.55 27.99
C ASN A 746 -6.59 41.55 29.35
N GLY A 747 -7.30 41.29 30.46
CA GLY A 747 -6.72 41.33 31.79
C GLY A 747 -7.39 40.35 32.74
N ARG A 748 -8.47 40.81 33.39
CA ARG A 748 -9.07 40.12 34.54
C ARG A 748 -9.63 38.72 34.23
N PHE A 749 -10.03 38.44 33.00
CA PHE A 749 -10.53 37.12 32.62
C PHE A 749 -9.42 36.09 32.40
N LEU A 750 -8.17 36.51 32.16
CA LEU A 750 -7.05 35.59 31.96
C LEU A 750 -6.75 34.83 33.27
N GLY A 751 -6.56 33.52 33.16
CA GLY A 751 -6.38 32.58 34.28
C GLY A 751 -7.66 32.28 35.06
N GLN A 752 -8.78 32.93 34.76
CA GLN A 752 -10.03 32.69 35.47
C GLN A 752 -10.56 31.29 35.17
N VAL A 753 -10.94 30.56 36.23
CA VAL A 753 -11.57 29.23 36.09
C VAL A 753 -13.08 29.38 35.95
N LEU A 754 -13.60 28.74 34.90
CA LEU A 754 -15.02 28.58 34.62
C LEU A 754 -15.44 27.13 34.85
N THR A 755 -16.64 26.93 35.41
CA THR A 755 -17.28 25.61 35.46
C THR A 755 -18.41 25.52 34.46
N THR A 756 -18.55 24.38 33.78
CA THR A 756 -19.63 24.12 32.81
C THR A 756 -20.73 23.28 33.43
N GLN A 757 -21.99 23.60 33.12
CA GLN A 757 -23.16 22.79 33.46
C GLN A 757 -24.10 22.70 32.26
N VAL A 758 -24.64 21.50 32.02
CA VAL A 758 -25.70 21.26 31.03
C VAL A 758 -27.03 21.64 31.65
N THR A 759 -27.79 22.49 30.97
CA THR A 759 -29.14 22.90 31.41
C THR A 759 -30.22 22.04 30.74
N ASP A 760 -31.45 22.07 31.25
CA ASP A 760 -32.59 21.27 30.77
C ASP A 760 -32.92 21.45 29.27
N GLY A 761 -32.41 22.51 28.64
CA GLY A 761 -32.52 22.75 27.19
C GLY A 761 -31.27 22.37 26.38
N GLU A 762 -30.45 21.43 26.89
CA GLU A 762 -29.17 20.96 26.32
C GLU A 762 -28.10 22.04 26.12
N ARG A 763 -28.34 23.26 26.61
CA ARG A 763 -27.40 24.38 26.48
C ARG A 763 -26.36 24.31 27.58
N ILE A 764 -25.10 24.48 27.22
CA ILE A 764 -24.01 24.56 28.21
C ILE A 764 -23.86 25.98 28.73
N THR A 765 -23.94 26.10 30.05
CA THR A 765 -23.80 27.35 30.78
C THR A 765 -22.48 27.36 31.54
N THR A 766 -21.80 28.49 31.54
CA THR A 766 -20.51 28.68 32.23
C THR A 766 -20.69 29.55 33.45
N TYR A 767 -20.04 29.17 34.55
CA TYR A 767 -20.06 29.90 35.82
C TYR A 767 -18.64 30.22 36.25
N THR A 768 -18.46 31.36 36.93
CA THR A 768 -17.20 31.69 37.61
C THR A 768 -16.99 30.79 38.83
N ALA A 769 -15.77 30.72 39.37
CA ALA A 769 -15.47 30.01 40.62
C ALA A 769 -16.37 30.39 41.82
N ASN A 770 -16.94 31.61 41.81
CA ASN A 770 -17.86 32.10 42.86
C ASN A 770 -19.33 31.76 42.57
N GLY A 771 -19.63 30.91 41.58
CA GLY A 771 -20.99 30.52 41.20
C GLY A 771 -21.77 31.56 40.37
N ASN A 772 -21.19 32.72 40.04
CA ASN A 772 -21.86 33.69 39.19
C ASN A 772 -21.95 33.19 37.74
N LEU A 773 -23.11 33.36 37.12
CA LEU A 773 -23.32 33.09 35.70
C LEU A 773 -22.37 33.95 34.85
N PHE A 774 -21.43 33.31 34.15
CA PHE A 774 -20.49 33.98 33.27
C PHE A 774 -21.13 34.20 31.89
N GLY A 775 -21.63 33.13 31.27
CA GLY A 775 -22.27 33.18 29.96
C GLY A 775 -22.67 31.82 29.44
N PHE A 776 -23.10 31.78 28.18
CA PHE A 776 -23.60 30.56 27.53
C PHE A 776 -22.68 30.17 26.39
N VAL A 777 -22.30 28.90 26.31
CA VAL A 777 -21.52 28.39 25.18
C VAL A 777 -22.33 28.56 23.89
N GLN A 778 -21.64 28.90 22.79
CA GLN A 778 -22.20 29.02 21.45
C GLN A 778 -22.73 27.68 20.97
N ARG A 779 -23.85 27.71 20.22
CA ARG A 779 -24.40 26.49 19.61
C ARG A 779 -23.42 25.86 18.64
N GLY A 780 -23.27 24.55 18.71
CA GLY A 780 -22.30 23.75 17.97
C GLY A 780 -20.96 23.54 18.70
N GLN A 781 -20.78 24.09 19.90
CA GLN A 781 -19.57 23.90 20.73
C GLN A 781 -19.86 23.15 22.05
N GLU A 782 -21.06 22.59 22.19
CA GLU A 782 -21.50 21.93 23.42
C GLU A 782 -20.63 20.70 23.74
N LEU A 783 -20.42 19.79 22.80
CA LEU A 783 -19.58 18.59 23.03
C LEU A 783 -18.17 18.95 23.51
N VAL A 784 -17.61 19.97 22.89
CA VAL A 784 -16.27 20.48 23.18
C VAL A 784 -16.21 21.10 24.59
N ALA A 785 -17.20 21.89 24.99
CA ALA A 785 -17.27 22.47 26.34
C ALA A 785 -17.65 21.46 27.43
N ALA A 786 -18.30 20.34 27.08
CA ALA A 786 -18.65 19.26 28.00
C ALA A 786 -17.45 18.34 28.31
N ALA A 787 -16.38 18.38 27.52
CA ALA A 787 -15.20 17.52 27.70
C ALA A 787 -14.47 17.74 29.03
N SER A 788 -14.67 18.89 29.68
CA SER A 788 -14.19 19.17 31.04
C SER A 788 -15.26 19.92 31.84
N HIS A 789 -15.31 19.65 33.14
CA HIS A 789 -16.13 20.40 34.09
C HIS A 789 -15.51 21.74 34.48
N ARG A 790 -14.20 21.91 34.28
CA ARG A 790 -13.44 23.09 34.70
C ARG A 790 -12.51 23.54 33.56
N TRP A 791 -12.56 24.84 33.29
CA TRP A 791 -11.85 25.47 32.19
C TRP A 791 -11.12 26.71 32.70
N SER A 792 -9.80 26.78 32.53
CA SER A 792 -9.02 28.00 32.77
C SER A 792 -8.87 28.79 31.48
N ILE A 793 -9.27 30.06 31.49
CA ILE A 793 -9.17 30.97 30.34
C ILE A 793 -7.68 31.33 30.11
N GLN A 794 -7.09 30.80 29.05
CA GLN A 794 -5.70 31.10 28.65
C GLN A 794 -5.60 32.37 27.81
N SER A 795 -6.64 32.65 27.01
CA SER A 795 -6.77 33.88 26.23
C SER A 795 -8.25 34.22 26.07
N ALA A 796 -8.57 35.51 25.96
CA ALA A 796 -9.92 35.99 25.73
C ALA A 796 -9.93 37.20 24.81
N ILE A 797 -10.79 37.17 23.80
CA ILE A 797 -11.01 38.28 22.87
C ILE A 797 -12.49 38.60 22.87
N ALA A 798 -12.82 39.85 23.16
CA ALA A 798 -14.19 40.30 23.11
C ALA A 798 -14.57 40.66 21.67
N ASN A 799 -15.72 40.14 21.23
CA ASN A 799 -16.36 40.54 19.98
C ASN A 799 -17.84 40.82 20.27
N ASP A 800 -18.26 42.07 20.05
CA ASP A 800 -19.61 42.56 20.34
C ASP A 800 -20.11 42.27 21.78
N GLY A 801 -19.18 42.26 22.75
CA GLY A 801 -19.46 41.95 24.17
C GLY A 801 -19.69 40.48 24.49
N ASN A 802 -19.55 39.58 23.52
CA ASN A 802 -19.32 38.16 23.77
C ASN A 802 -17.81 37.92 23.89
N LEU A 803 -17.40 36.78 24.44
CA LEU A 803 -16.00 36.37 24.45
C LEU A 803 -15.79 35.19 23.54
N PHE A 804 -14.74 35.25 22.75
CA PHE A 804 -14.07 34.07 22.28
C PHE A 804 -12.89 33.80 23.22
N ILE A 805 -12.89 32.65 23.87
CA ILE A 805 -11.84 32.23 24.79
C ILE A 805 -11.07 31.04 24.23
N ILE A 806 -9.82 30.95 24.63
CA ILE A 806 -9.00 29.74 24.55
C ILE A 806 -8.96 29.18 25.96
N ALA A 807 -9.47 27.97 26.14
CA ALA A 807 -9.62 27.35 27.44
C ALA A 807 -8.74 26.11 27.56
N ALA A 808 -8.04 25.96 28.68
CA ALA A 808 -7.38 24.70 29.06
C ALA A 808 -8.22 24.00 30.13
N ALA A 809 -8.24 22.67 30.15
CA ALA A 809 -8.83 21.94 31.27
C ALA A 809 -8.07 22.27 32.57
N ALA A 810 -8.78 22.50 33.68
CA ALA A 810 -8.25 23.09 34.90
C ALA A 810 -8.50 22.29 36.18
#